data_AF-A0A0M1NJY6-F1
#
_entry.id   AF-A0A0M1NJY6-F1
#
_cell.length_a   1.000
_cell.length_b   1.000
_cell.length_c   1.000
_cell.angle_alpha   90.00
_cell.angle_beta   90.00
_cell.angle_gamma   90.00
#
_symmetry.space_group_name_H-M   'P 1'
#
loop_
_entity.id
_entity.type
_entity.pdbx_description
1 polymer ?
#
loop_
_entity_poly.entity_id
_entity_poly.type
_entity_poly.pdbx_seq_one_letter_code
_entity_poly.pdbx_strand_id
1 'polypeptide(L)'
;MKSLSVFTKDLGAAVRNKKILIPIIAVLFIPVMYSGMFLGAFWDPYGKMQDLPVAVVNNDQGAVFEGKTLQAGEDLVAELKKGKDFNWQFVDRNEAEQGMKDNEYYMTISIPENFSQQATTLMDEHPAPAQIIFEPNEGYNFLAAQIGGTAVKEIQSKVSAKVTEAYTETLFDQVAKVSDGLSEAGDGATKLSEGAVKLDDGAVKLKENLAKMVSGTQALQDGLAPLTQGVQDLNNGAGKLNTGASTLASGLDQLKAGHSKLQAGAEEASKGGAKLQAGIESAVAGSTTLNEGLQANQTGASQLAEGAKSAHEGSSSLKAGLNQSLEATASLEQGAEAVADGLKQLAESNPELAQSPDLQKLLAASQSVASGTSELKAGQQQLAQGAAQLNQGTQQLQEGAGKLSAGASQLAEGGKQLAGGGQELLAGAKQLNAGQSQLADGMKLFGTKLSEAAAGGKELASGAATLSQGTQQLAGGAGKLGSGVTTLADGSKQLDSGAGELVNGMSELKEGSGELAGKLNEAAGKTGDIKTTDETVSMFAGPVQVEEHKVNEVPNYGTGFAPYFLSLGLFVGALITTIILPIRNSSVPNASGWNRFVSRALSFAGMGLIQSLLAAVVMLYGLKLEVQSVPLFYLFTFITSLSFMFLVQMFVTWLDQPGRFVVIVILIFQLTTSAGTFPLELIPNWMKALNPLLPMTYSVKGYKDVISTGSFDGMWSSAGILAGFGLVFLALTAVYFLTTKNKKSADVDTAVTA
;
A
#
# COMPACT_ATOMS: atom_id res chain seq x y z
N MET A 1 -6.67 -4.76 11.86
CA MET A 1 -5.46 -3.94 11.56
C MET A 1 -4.15 -4.52 12.12
N LYS A 2 -3.96 -5.86 12.18
CA LYS A 2 -2.70 -6.45 12.68
C LYS A 2 -1.57 -6.39 11.65
N SER A 3 -1.88 -6.58 10.37
CA SER A 3 -0.92 -6.60 9.26
C SER A 3 -0.18 -5.26 9.07
N LEU A 4 -0.88 -4.12 9.20
CA LEU A 4 -0.23 -2.80 9.17
C LEU A 4 0.69 -2.57 10.38
N SER A 5 0.35 -3.11 11.55
CA SER A 5 1.23 -3.01 12.72
C SER A 5 2.51 -3.84 12.57
N VAL A 6 2.43 -4.98 11.88
CA VAL A 6 3.59 -5.82 11.56
C VAL A 6 4.47 -5.09 10.54
N PHE A 7 3.89 -4.60 9.44
CA PHE A 7 4.61 -3.83 8.43
C PHE A 7 5.33 -2.60 9.00
N THR A 8 4.65 -1.81 9.83
CA THR A 8 5.25 -0.61 10.45
C THR A 8 6.35 -0.94 11.45
N LYS A 9 6.24 -2.07 12.17
CA LYS A 9 7.30 -2.56 13.07
C LYS A 9 8.50 -3.08 12.30
N ASP A 10 8.30 -3.81 11.21
CA ASP A 10 9.37 -4.34 10.36
C ASP A 10 10.12 -3.20 9.65
N LEU A 11 9.39 -2.19 9.15
CA LEU A 11 9.98 -0.99 8.57
C LEU A 11 10.77 -0.19 9.61
N GLY A 12 10.20 -0.01 10.81
CA GLY A 12 10.89 0.64 11.94
C GLY A 12 12.15 -0.11 12.38
N ALA A 13 12.14 -1.43 12.36
CA ALA A 13 13.31 -2.27 12.66
C ALA A 13 14.40 -2.16 11.58
N ALA A 14 14.02 -2.15 10.30
CA ALA A 14 14.94 -1.95 9.19
C ALA A 14 15.64 -0.59 9.24
N VAL A 15 14.92 0.48 9.61
CA VAL A 15 15.48 1.83 9.74
C VAL A 15 16.39 1.97 10.97
N ARG A 16 16.09 1.30 12.09
CA ARG A 16 16.93 1.36 13.30
C ARG A 16 18.20 0.54 13.20
N ASN A 17 18.20 -0.54 12.41
CA ASN A 17 19.36 -1.41 12.28
C ASN A 17 20.31 -0.93 11.17
N LYS A 18 21.43 -0.31 11.57
CA LYS A 18 22.47 0.17 10.64
C LYS A 18 22.99 -0.92 9.67
N LYS A 19 22.97 -2.20 10.06
CA LYS A 19 23.38 -3.31 9.18
C LYS A 19 22.39 -3.59 8.04
N ILE A 20 21.13 -3.16 8.16
CA ILE A 20 20.08 -3.33 7.15
C ILE A 20 19.85 -2.01 6.40
N LEU A 21 19.83 -0.87 7.12
CA LEU A 21 19.61 0.44 6.54
C LEU A 21 20.68 0.82 5.49
N ILE A 22 21.97 0.55 5.77
CA ILE A 22 23.06 0.88 4.86
C ILE A 22 22.90 0.16 3.50
N PRO A 23 22.69 -1.18 3.45
CA PRO A 23 22.36 -1.87 2.20
C PRO A 23 21.09 -1.34 1.49
N ILE A 24 20.03 -0.98 2.23
CA ILE A 24 18.80 -0.44 1.63
C ILE A 24 19.08 0.90 0.94
N ILE A 25 19.77 1.83 1.62
CA ILE A 25 20.14 3.13 1.04
C ILE A 25 21.03 2.92 -0.19
N ALA A 26 22.01 2.02 -0.09
CA ALA A 26 22.90 1.68 -1.19
C ALA A 26 22.13 1.18 -2.42
N VAL A 27 21.18 0.24 -2.24
CA VAL A 27 20.35 -0.29 -3.33
C VAL A 27 19.47 0.79 -3.95
N LEU A 28 18.85 1.66 -3.14
CA LEU A 28 18.02 2.78 -3.63
C LEU A 28 18.84 3.81 -4.42
N PHE A 29 20.15 3.90 -4.16
CA PHE A 29 21.06 4.78 -4.89
C PHE A 29 21.50 4.17 -6.23
N ILE A 30 21.35 2.87 -6.46
CA ILE A 30 21.76 2.21 -7.72
C ILE A 30 21.04 2.83 -8.93
N PRO A 31 19.69 2.96 -8.97
CA PRO A 31 19.04 3.58 -10.11
C PRO A 31 19.45 5.05 -10.30
N VAL A 32 19.66 5.78 -9.20
CA VAL A 32 20.09 7.19 -9.24
C VAL A 32 21.50 7.32 -9.80
N MET A 33 22.43 6.46 -9.38
CA MET A 33 23.78 6.42 -9.94
C MET A 33 23.76 5.97 -11.39
N TYR A 34 23.03 4.91 -11.72
CA TYR A 34 22.94 4.41 -13.08
C TYR A 34 22.37 5.47 -14.02
N SER A 35 21.18 5.99 -13.74
CA SER A 35 20.55 7.03 -14.56
C SER A 35 21.33 8.34 -14.53
N GLY A 36 21.80 8.79 -13.35
CA GLY A 36 22.51 10.05 -13.22
C GLY A 36 23.88 10.06 -13.88
N MET A 37 24.66 8.98 -13.76
CA MET A 37 25.96 8.87 -14.41
C MET A 37 25.83 8.62 -15.91
N PHE A 38 24.91 7.74 -16.33
CA PHE A 38 24.71 7.45 -17.75
C PHE A 38 24.14 8.67 -18.49
N LEU A 39 23.12 9.33 -17.93
CA LEU A 39 22.62 10.58 -18.48
C LEU A 39 23.68 11.68 -18.41
N GLY A 40 24.40 11.85 -17.30
CA GLY A 40 25.45 12.86 -17.19
C GLY A 40 26.61 12.66 -18.19
N ALA A 41 26.93 11.42 -18.55
CA ALA A 41 27.94 11.11 -19.56
C ALA A 41 27.43 11.32 -21.00
N PHE A 42 26.12 11.20 -21.24
CA PHE A 42 25.52 11.23 -22.60
C PHE A 42 24.46 12.33 -22.79
N TRP A 43 24.40 13.34 -21.90
CA TRP A 43 23.41 14.41 -21.95
C TRP A 43 23.60 15.32 -23.17
N ASP A 44 24.87 15.56 -23.50
CA ASP A 44 25.28 16.36 -24.66
C ASP A 44 26.56 15.76 -25.25
N PRO A 45 26.46 14.65 -25.99
CA PRO A 45 27.62 13.98 -26.56
C PRO A 45 28.30 14.79 -27.66
N TYR A 46 27.60 15.79 -28.23
CA TYR A 46 28.11 16.65 -29.30
C TYR A 46 28.71 17.97 -28.79
N GLY A 47 28.35 18.44 -27.59
CA GLY A 47 28.91 19.66 -26.99
C GLY A 47 30.41 19.62 -26.69
N LYS A 48 31.05 18.46 -26.90
CA LYS A 48 32.49 18.23 -26.73
C LYS A 48 33.22 17.83 -28.01
N MET A 49 32.59 17.94 -29.18
CA MET A 49 33.22 17.60 -30.46
C MET A 49 34.51 18.38 -30.73
N GLN A 50 34.58 19.63 -30.26
CA GLN A 50 35.79 20.47 -30.28
C GLN A 50 37.01 19.88 -29.55
N ASP A 51 36.82 18.84 -28.71
CA ASP A 51 37.89 18.14 -28.00
C ASP A 51 38.33 16.85 -28.74
N LEU A 52 37.65 16.47 -29.83
CA LEU A 52 37.91 15.25 -30.61
C LEU A 52 39.02 15.49 -31.66
N PRO A 53 40.19 14.85 -31.56
CA PRO A 53 41.31 15.07 -32.48
C PRO A 53 41.03 14.58 -33.90
N VAL A 54 41.21 15.47 -34.87
CA VAL A 54 41.10 15.17 -36.31
C VAL A 54 42.32 15.71 -37.03
N ALA A 55 43.06 14.84 -37.71
CA ALA A 55 44.21 15.24 -38.50
C ALA A 55 43.74 15.83 -39.83
N VAL A 56 44.34 16.95 -40.23
CA VAL A 56 44.13 17.58 -41.53
C VAL A 56 45.49 17.69 -42.21
N VAL A 57 45.62 17.03 -43.37
CA VAL A 57 46.83 17.04 -44.19
C VAL A 57 46.53 17.82 -45.45
N ASN A 58 47.24 18.92 -45.69
CA ASN A 58 47.15 19.67 -46.94
C ASN A 58 48.40 19.48 -47.78
N ASN A 59 48.28 18.75 -48.89
CA ASN A 59 49.36 18.63 -49.88
C ASN A 59 49.10 19.49 -51.13
N ASP A 60 47.96 20.18 -51.22
CA ASP A 60 47.55 20.99 -52.37
C ASP A 60 48.61 22.05 -52.73
N GLN A 61 48.96 22.14 -54.01
CA GLN A 61 49.95 23.11 -54.50
C GLN A 61 49.31 24.39 -55.06
N GLY A 62 47.97 24.47 -55.06
CA GLY A 62 47.23 25.52 -55.74
C GLY A 62 47.22 25.33 -57.27
N ALA A 63 46.42 26.15 -57.96
CA ALA A 63 46.33 26.14 -59.42
C ALA A 63 46.22 27.56 -59.98
N VAL A 64 46.54 27.74 -61.25
CA VAL A 64 46.32 29.00 -61.97
C VAL A 64 45.22 28.77 -63.00
N PHE A 65 44.11 29.48 -62.86
CA PHE A 65 42.97 29.41 -63.77
C PHE A 65 42.67 30.80 -64.31
N GLU A 66 42.73 30.95 -65.63
CA GLU A 66 42.50 32.22 -66.34
C GLU A 66 43.28 33.43 -65.76
N GLY A 67 44.53 33.21 -65.35
CA GLY A 67 45.39 34.27 -64.80
C GLY A 67 45.11 34.65 -63.34
N LYS A 68 44.15 34.00 -62.67
CA LYS A 68 43.91 34.09 -61.23
C LYS A 68 44.47 32.86 -60.53
N THR A 69 45.13 33.07 -59.39
CA THR A 69 45.61 31.97 -58.54
C THR A 69 44.45 31.44 -57.71
N LEU A 70 44.11 30.16 -57.86
CA LEU A 70 43.13 29.44 -57.07
C LEU A 70 43.87 28.58 -56.03
N GLN A 71 43.61 28.80 -54.74
CA GLN A 71 44.22 28.04 -53.64
C GLN A 71 43.13 27.39 -52.78
N ALA A 72 42.32 26.52 -53.40
CA ALA A 72 41.15 25.92 -52.78
C ALA A 72 41.50 25.07 -51.54
N GLY A 73 42.67 24.40 -51.53
CA GLY A 73 43.13 23.63 -50.37
C GLY A 73 43.51 24.50 -49.18
N GLU A 74 44.28 25.57 -49.40
CA GLU A 74 44.65 26.54 -48.35
C GLU A 74 43.43 27.31 -47.83
N ASP A 75 42.50 27.68 -48.70
CA ASP A 75 41.24 28.33 -48.30
C ASP A 75 40.38 27.42 -47.41
N LEU A 76 40.32 26.13 -47.73
CA LEU A 76 39.66 25.11 -46.90
C LEU A 76 40.35 24.99 -45.53
N VAL A 77 41.67 24.88 -45.48
CA VAL A 77 42.45 24.84 -44.24
C VAL A 77 42.21 26.10 -43.39
N ALA A 78 42.19 27.28 -44.01
CA ALA A 78 41.95 28.55 -43.33
C ALA A 78 40.54 28.62 -42.72
N GLU A 79 39.53 28.02 -43.38
CA GLU A 79 38.17 27.97 -42.86
C GLU A 79 38.02 26.95 -41.73
N LEU A 80 38.65 25.78 -41.84
CA LEU A 80 38.69 24.78 -40.77
C LEU A 80 39.35 25.34 -39.50
N LYS A 81 40.40 26.16 -39.64
CA LYS A 81 41.06 26.86 -38.52
C LYS A 81 40.14 27.87 -37.79
N LYS A 82 39.12 28.41 -38.45
CA LYS A 82 38.15 29.35 -37.83
C LYS A 82 37.04 28.61 -37.08
N GLY A 83 36.69 27.40 -37.54
CA GLY A 83 35.67 26.56 -36.94
C GLY A 83 36.09 25.98 -35.59
N LYS A 84 35.13 25.75 -34.70
CA LYS A 84 35.33 25.04 -33.42
C LYS A 84 34.62 23.69 -33.42
N ASP A 85 34.43 23.10 -34.59
CA ASP A 85 33.63 21.90 -34.74
C ASP A 85 34.37 20.65 -34.26
N PHE A 86 35.71 20.60 -34.44
CA PHE A 86 36.60 19.54 -33.99
C PHE A 86 37.91 20.10 -33.41
N ASN A 87 38.69 19.26 -32.73
CA ASN A 87 40.08 19.57 -32.39
C ASN A 87 40.97 19.33 -33.62
N TRP A 88 40.96 20.29 -34.55
CA TRP A 88 41.73 20.21 -35.79
C TRP A 88 43.24 20.24 -35.53
N GLN A 89 43.94 19.20 -36.00
CA GLN A 89 45.40 19.08 -35.93
C GLN A 89 45.96 19.11 -37.35
N PHE A 90 46.63 20.20 -37.70
CA PHE A 90 47.19 20.40 -39.03
C PHE A 90 48.61 19.87 -39.03
N VAL A 91 48.80 18.73 -39.67
CA VAL A 91 50.03 17.92 -39.60
C VAL A 91 50.44 17.48 -41.00
N ASP A 92 51.68 17.01 -41.14
CA ASP A 92 52.10 16.39 -42.39
C ASP A 92 51.55 14.96 -42.54
N ARG A 93 51.64 14.40 -43.75
CA ARG A 93 51.11 13.07 -44.06
C ARG A 93 51.69 11.97 -43.18
N ASN A 94 52.99 12.01 -42.89
CA ASN A 94 53.64 10.95 -42.12
C ASN A 94 53.19 11.01 -40.64
N GLU A 95 53.03 12.21 -40.10
CA GLU A 95 52.49 12.43 -38.76
C GLU A 95 51.03 12.00 -38.66
N ALA A 96 50.19 12.30 -39.66
CA ALA A 96 48.80 11.83 -39.70
C ALA A 96 48.71 10.30 -39.77
N GLU A 97 49.48 9.65 -40.67
CA GLU A 97 49.50 8.19 -40.79
C GLU A 97 50.00 7.50 -39.51
N GLN A 98 51.03 8.07 -38.87
CA GLN A 98 51.54 7.56 -37.60
C GLN A 98 50.51 7.78 -36.47
N GLY A 99 49.92 8.97 -36.37
CA GLY A 99 48.90 9.27 -35.37
C GLY A 99 47.62 8.44 -35.52
N MET A 100 47.24 8.07 -36.75
CA MET A 100 46.14 7.13 -37.00
C MET A 100 46.48 5.70 -36.53
N LYS A 101 47.73 5.24 -36.69
CA LYS A 101 48.19 3.93 -36.18
C LYS A 101 48.29 3.90 -34.66
N ASP A 102 48.76 5.00 -34.07
CA ASP A 102 48.91 5.14 -32.61
C ASP A 102 47.58 5.47 -31.91
N ASN A 103 46.50 5.65 -32.69
CA ASN A 103 45.16 6.04 -32.24
C ASN A 103 45.10 7.41 -31.55
N GLU A 104 45.97 8.33 -31.97
CA GLU A 104 45.95 9.74 -31.58
C GLU A 104 44.86 10.51 -32.33
N TYR A 105 44.58 10.12 -33.57
CA TYR A 105 43.53 10.71 -34.41
C TYR A 105 42.38 9.73 -34.65
N TYR A 106 41.14 10.25 -34.60
CA TYR A 106 39.94 9.45 -34.89
C TYR A 106 39.65 9.35 -36.39
N MET A 107 40.11 10.32 -37.16
CA MET A 107 39.97 10.38 -38.60
C MET A 107 41.02 11.35 -39.18
N THR A 108 41.32 11.17 -40.47
CA THR A 108 42.17 12.10 -41.23
C THR A 108 41.38 12.66 -42.40
N ILE A 109 41.57 13.96 -42.65
CA ILE A 109 41.09 14.64 -43.86
C ILE A 109 42.33 15.05 -44.66
N SER A 110 42.54 14.42 -45.80
CA SER A 110 43.68 14.64 -46.66
C SER A 110 43.25 15.37 -47.93
N ILE A 111 43.89 16.51 -48.21
CA ILE A 111 43.73 17.30 -49.42
C ILE A 111 44.90 16.94 -50.37
N PRO A 112 44.63 16.28 -51.51
CA PRO A 112 45.66 15.86 -52.47
C PRO A 112 46.39 17.04 -53.13
N GLU A 113 47.57 16.76 -53.70
CA GLU A 113 48.42 17.78 -54.37
C GLU A 113 47.74 18.50 -55.53
N ASN A 114 46.82 17.81 -56.21
CA ASN A 114 46.11 18.29 -57.40
C ASN A 114 44.69 18.79 -57.09
N PHE A 115 44.33 18.99 -55.81
CA PHE A 115 42.97 19.38 -55.41
C PHE A 115 42.52 20.69 -56.08
N SER A 116 43.32 21.75 -55.99
CA SER A 116 43.03 23.02 -56.67
C SER A 116 43.09 22.90 -58.19
N GLN A 117 43.91 22.00 -58.73
CA GLN A 117 44.01 21.80 -60.18
C GLN A 117 42.77 21.09 -60.74
N GLN A 118 42.30 20.03 -60.08
CA GLN A 118 41.09 19.29 -60.46
C GLN A 118 39.85 20.17 -60.40
N ALA A 119 39.77 21.05 -59.39
CA ALA A 119 38.71 22.06 -59.29
C ALA A 119 38.65 23.00 -60.50
N THR A 120 39.73 23.10 -61.29
CA THR A 120 39.79 23.93 -62.50
C THR A 120 39.38 23.23 -63.79
N THR A 121 39.20 21.91 -63.77
CA THR A 121 38.91 21.08 -64.95
C THR A 121 37.42 21.03 -65.31
N LEU A 122 36.57 21.81 -64.64
CA LEU A 122 35.10 21.79 -64.75
C LEU A 122 34.58 21.95 -66.20
N MET A 123 35.38 22.56 -67.09
CA MET A 123 35.04 22.82 -68.50
C MET A 123 35.87 22.01 -69.50
N ASP A 124 36.74 21.12 -69.03
CA ASP A 124 37.54 20.27 -69.91
C ASP A 124 36.67 19.18 -70.56
N GLU A 125 37.08 18.64 -71.71
CA GLU A 125 36.35 17.56 -72.40
C GLU A 125 36.16 16.31 -71.51
N HIS A 126 37.04 16.11 -70.52
CA HIS A 126 36.93 15.09 -69.48
C HIS A 126 37.19 15.75 -68.10
N PRO A 127 36.15 16.27 -67.45
CA PRO A 127 36.32 16.96 -66.19
C PRO A 127 36.62 15.97 -65.04
N ALA A 128 37.58 16.32 -64.18
CA ALA A 128 37.99 15.48 -63.05
C ALA A 128 37.58 16.14 -61.71
N PRO A 129 36.73 15.52 -60.88
CA PRO A 129 36.27 16.10 -59.63
C PRO A 129 37.44 16.32 -58.66
N ALA A 130 37.40 17.42 -57.91
CA ALA A 130 38.33 17.65 -56.82
C ALA A 130 38.02 16.68 -55.68
N GLN A 131 39.01 15.93 -55.21
CA GLN A 131 38.80 14.87 -54.23
C GLN A 131 39.28 15.28 -52.84
N ILE A 132 38.41 15.14 -51.84
CA ILE A 132 38.81 15.16 -50.43
C ILE A 132 38.89 13.70 -49.98
N ILE A 133 40.06 13.28 -49.49
CA ILE A 133 40.26 11.94 -48.95
C ILE A 133 39.86 11.98 -47.47
N PHE A 134 38.81 11.24 -47.13
CA PHE A 134 38.33 11.07 -45.76
C PHE A 134 38.70 9.67 -45.26
N GLU A 135 39.48 9.61 -44.20
CA GLU A 135 39.97 8.35 -43.64
C GLU A 135 39.49 8.18 -42.21
N PRO A 136 38.29 7.61 -41.98
CA PRO A 136 37.81 7.32 -40.64
C PRO A 136 38.50 6.09 -40.04
N ASN A 137 38.89 6.13 -38.77
CA ASN A 137 39.39 4.98 -38.03
C ASN A 137 38.23 4.23 -37.34
N GLU A 138 37.48 3.46 -38.13
CA GLU A 138 36.29 2.73 -37.64
C GLU A 138 36.65 1.72 -36.54
N GLY A 139 37.82 1.09 -36.64
CA GLY A 139 38.32 0.13 -35.65
C GLY A 139 38.69 0.76 -34.30
N TYR A 140 39.11 2.03 -34.28
CA TYR A 140 39.40 2.75 -33.02
C TYR A 140 38.12 3.21 -32.32
N ASN A 141 37.21 3.85 -33.04
CA ASN A 141 35.87 4.16 -32.54
C ASN A 141 34.85 4.31 -33.68
N PHE A 142 33.95 3.34 -33.77
CA PHE A 142 32.91 3.29 -34.79
C PHE A 142 31.97 4.51 -34.78
N LEU A 143 31.58 5.00 -33.59
CA LEU A 143 30.66 6.12 -33.50
C LEU A 143 31.32 7.43 -33.95
N ALA A 144 32.60 7.64 -33.61
CA ALA A 144 33.37 8.78 -34.10
C ALA A 144 33.49 8.79 -35.62
N ALA A 145 33.69 7.63 -36.25
CA ALA A 145 33.72 7.49 -37.70
C ALA A 145 32.40 7.90 -38.35
N GLN A 146 31.26 7.49 -37.78
CA GLN A 146 29.93 7.88 -38.29
C GLN A 146 29.65 9.39 -38.14
N ILE A 147 30.08 9.98 -37.02
CA ILE A 147 29.98 11.43 -36.80
C ILE A 147 30.87 12.19 -37.79
N GLY A 148 32.11 11.73 -37.98
CA GLY A 148 33.06 12.27 -38.95
C GLY A 148 32.56 12.22 -40.39
N GLY A 149 31.94 11.10 -40.80
CA GLY A 149 31.36 10.95 -42.13
C GLY A 149 30.20 11.92 -42.42
N THR A 150 29.47 12.36 -41.40
CA THR A 150 28.45 13.40 -41.55
C THR A 150 29.09 14.79 -41.63
N ALA A 151 30.13 15.05 -40.83
CA ALA A 151 30.86 16.31 -40.82
C ALA A 151 31.61 16.57 -42.14
N VAL A 152 32.26 15.55 -42.71
CA VAL A 152 33.00 15.71 -43.99
C VAL A 152 32.05 15.95 -45.17
N LYS A 153 30.83 15.40 -45.14
CA LYS A 153 29.78 15.70 -46.12
C LYS A 153 29.30 17.15 -46.03
N GLU A 154 29.22 17.69 -44.82
CA GLU A 154 28.91 19.11 -44.62
C GLU A 154 30.06 20.01 -45.12
N ILE A 155 31.32 19.63 -44.88
CA ILE A 155 32.50 20.31 -45.42
C ILE A 155 32.49 20.26 -46.96
N GLN A 156 32.26 19.09 -47.55
CA GLN A 156 32.13 18.91 -49.01
C GLN A 156 31.02 19.79 -49.59
N SER A 157 29.86 19.88 -48.94
CA SER A 157 28.75 20.73 -49.38
C SER A 157 29.13 22.22 -49.37
N LYS A 158 29.81 22.69 -48.30
CA LYS A 158 30.28 24.08 -48.18
C LYS A 158 31.35 24.43 -49.23
N VAL A 159 32.28 23.52 -49.50
CA VAL A 159 33.32 23.71 -50.52
C VAL A 159 32.73 23.66 -51.93
N SER A 160 31.83 22.71 -52.20
CA SER A 160 31.15 22.60 -53.51
C SER A 160 30.38 23.89 -53.85
N ALA A 161 29.67 24.47 -52.86
CA ALA A 161 28.95 25.73 -53.04
C ALA A 161 29.89 26.89 -53.43
N LYS A 162 31.10 26.95 -52.85
CA LYS A 162 32.10 27.97 -53.15
C LYS A 162 32.77 27.80 -54.51
N VAL A 163 33.00 26.55 -54.94
CA VAL A 163 33.50 26.26 -56.29
C VAL A 163 32.44 26.60 -57.34
N THR A 164 31.18 26.19 -57.15
CA THR A 164 30.08 26.52 -58.08
C THR A 164 29.83 28.03 -58.18
N GLU A 165 29.88 28.77 -57.06
CA GLU A 165 29.73 30.24 -57.01
C GLU A 165 30.78 30.97 -57.87
N ALA A 166 32.02 30.47 -57.95
CA ALA A 166 33.10 31.07 -58.73
C ALA A 166 33.01 30.82 -60.26
N TYR A 167 32.27 29.80 -60.71
CA TYR A 167 32.15 29.42 -62.13
C TYR A 167 30.85 29.94 -62.78
N THR A 168 29.77 30.12 -62.00
CA THR A 168 28.47 30.61 -62.52
C THR A 168 28.50 32.08 -62.96
N GLU A 169 29.46 32.89 -62.49
CA GLU A 169 29.59 34.30 -62.90
C GLU A 169 30.12 34.51 -64.33
N THR A 170 30.73 33.51 -64.98
CA THR A 170 31.47 33.72 -66.25
C THR A 170 30.81 33.12 -67.50
N LEU A 171 29.95 32.11 -67.37
CA LEU A 171 29.50 31.30 -68.53
C LEU A 171 28.15 31.67 -69.15
N PHE A 172 27.29 32.37 -68.43
CA PHE A 172 25.87 32.50 -68.82
C PHE A 172 25.45 33.83 -69.41
N ASP A 173 26.39 34.69 -69.85
CA ASP A 173 25.98 36.05 -70.21
C ASP A 173 25.65 36.33 -71.68
N GLN A 174 25.92 35.46 -72.67
CA GLN A 174 25.79 35.91 -74.07
C GLN A 174 24.82 35.25 -75.06
N VAL A 175 24.45 33.95 -75.07
CA VAL A 175 23.66 33.46 -76.24
C VAL A 175 22.56 32.41 -75.97
N ALA A 176 22.54 31.69 -74.84
CA ALA A 176 21.54 30.64 -74.58
C ALA A 176 20.18 31.14 -74.00
N LYS A 177 19.98 32.46 -73.84
CA LYS A 177 18.84 33.05 -73.09
C LYS A 177 17.43 32.85 -73.70
N VAL A 178 17.24 32.11 -74.78
CA VAL A 178 15.89 31.96 -75.41
C VAL A 178 15.49 30.52 -75.76
N SER A 179 16.41 29.63 -76.16
CA SER A 179 16.08 28.23 -76.48
C SER A 179 16.11 27.32 -75.23
N ASP A 180 17.15 27.46 -74.39
CA ASP A 180 17.27 26.70 -73.13
C ASP A 180 16.19 27.10 -72.11
N GLY A 181 15.79 28.38 -72.08
CA GLY A 181 14.76 28.85 -71.16
C GLY A 181 13.40 28.16 -71.33
N LEU A 182 13.09 27.63 -72.52
CA LEU A 182 11.87 26.86 -72.79
C LEU A 182 12.03 25.36 -72.51
N SER A 183 13.22 24.78 -72.75
CA SER A 183 13.53 23.38 -72.43
C SER A 183 13.79 23.15 -70.93
N GLU A 184 14.54 24.02 -70.26
CA GLU A 184 14.70 24.01 -68.79
C GLU A 184 13.37 24.31 -68.08
N ALA A 185 12.50 25.14 -68.65
CA ALA A 185 11.16 25.31 -68.11
C ALA A 185 10.32 24.03 -68.28
N GLY A 186 10.48 23.30 -69.40
CA GLY A 186 9.86 21.99 -69.63
C GLY A 186 10.37 20.88 -68.69
N ASP A 187 11.68 20.78 -68.51
CA ASP A 187 12.32 19.82 -67.59
C ASP A 187 12.10 20.19 -66.12
N GLY A 188 12.12 21.49 -65.80
CA GLY A 188 11.76 22.04 -64.51
C GLY A 188 10.30 21.79 -64.16
N ALA A 189 9.38 21.97 -65.12
CA ALA A 189 7.97 21.60 -64.97
C ALA A 189 7.79 20.08 -64.85
N THR A 190 8.63 19.27 -65.50
CA THR A 190 8.63 17.81 -65.37
C THR A 190 9.10 17.37 -63.98
N LYS A 191 10.20 17.92 -63.47
CA LYS A 191 10.66 17.68 -62.08
C LYS A 191 9.67 18.22 -61.05
N LEU A 192 9.01 19.34 -61.32
CA LEU A 192 7.93 19.87 -60.49
C LEU A 192 6.72 18.94 -60.49
N SER A 193 6.37 18.36 -61.64
CA SER A 193 5.32 17.34 -61.76
C SER A 193 5.70 16.07 -60.99
N GLU A 194 6.91 15.55 -61.11
CA GLU A 194 7.39 14.39 -60.34
C GLU A 194 7.45 14.66 -58.83
N GLY A 195 7.88 15.86 -58.45
CA GLY A 195 7.85 16.35 -57.07
C GLY A 195 6.42 16.46 -56.54
N ALA A 196 5.51 17.00 -57.34
CA ALA A 196 4.08 17.09 -57.04
C ALA A 196 3.45 15.70 -56.92
N VAL A 197 3.87 14.70 -57.72
CA VAL A 197 3.44 13.30 -57.57
C VAL A 197 3.90 12.72 -56.24
N LYS A 198 5.16 12.91 -55.85
CA LYS A 198 5.66 12.43 -54.54
C LYS A 198 4.98 13.15 -53.37
N LEU A 199 4.67 14.43 -53.54
CA LEU A 199 3.99 15.24 -52.53
C LEU A 199 2.50 14.88 -52.43
N ASP A 200 1.84 14.58 -53.55
CA ASP A 200 0.49 14.00 -53.65
C ASP A 200 0.43 12.66 -52.92
N ASP A 201 1.34 11.73 -53.21
CA ASP A 201 1.45 10.44 -52.49
C ASP A 201 1.67 10.62 -50.98
N GLY A 202 2.51 11.60 -50.60
CA GLY A 202 2.75 11.97 -49.21
C GLY A 202 1.51 12.55 -48.53
N ALA A 203 0.78 13.43 -49.22
CA ALA A 203 -0.46 14.04 -48.76
C ALA A 203 -1.58 12.99 -48.62
N VAL A 204 -1.65 12.02 -49.54
CA VAL A 204 -2.56 10.87 -49.46
C VAL A 204 -2.23 10.01 -48.24
N LYS A 205 -0.96 9.67 -48.01
CA LYS A 205 -0.55 8.91 -46.80
C LYS A 205 -0.82 9.68 -45.51
N LEU A 206 -0.60 11.00 -45.50
CA LEU A 206 -0.94 11.85 -44.37
C LEU A 206 -2.45 11.81 -44.10
N LYS A 207 -3.26 12.00 -45.14
CA LYS A 207 -4.73 11.91 -45.09
C LYS A 207 -5.20 10.55 -44.58
N GLU A 208 -4.64 9.45 -45.06
CA GLU A 208 -4.97 8.10 -44.55
C GLU A 208 -4.66 7.92 -43.06
N ASN A 209 -3.53 8.43 -42.59
CA ASN A 209 -3.16 8.32 -41.18
C ASN A 209 -4.00 9.27 -40.30
N LEU A 210 -4.38 10.44 -40.80
CA LEU A 210 -5.32 11.33 -40.13
C LEU A 210 -6.72 10.75 -40.07
N ALA A 211 -7.18 10.04 -41.10
CA ALA A 211 -8.44 9.28 -41.07
C ALA A 211 -8.40 8.17 -39.99
N LYS A 212 -7.26 7.49 -39.81
CA LYS A 212 -7.06 6.54 -38.70
C LYS A 212 -7.08 7.24 -37.33
N MET A 213 -6.50 8.43 -37.22
CA MET A 213 -6.55 9.24 -36.00
C MET A 213 -7.97 9.72 -35.68
N VAL A 214 -8.74 10.15 -36.68
CA VAL A 214 -10.17 10.46 -36.54
C VAL A 214 -10.95 9.24 -36.07
N SER A 215 -10.70 8.07 -36.66
CA SER A 215 -11.35 6.82 -36.24
C SER A 215 -10.99 6.45 -34.79
N GLY A 216 -9.72 6.60 -34.40
CA GLY A 216 -9.26 6.33 -33.04
C GLY A 216 -9.82 7.31 -32.00
N THR A 217 -9.92 8.59 -32.34
CA THR A 217 -10.50 9.62 -31.45
C THR A 217 -12.02 9.49 -31.35
N GLN A 218 -12.70 9.07 -32.41
CA GLN A 218 -14.12 8.70 -32.38
C GLN A 218 -14.35 7.48 -31.49
N ALA A 219 -13.54 6.43 -31.62
CA ALA A 219 -13.62 5.25 -30.75
C ALA A 219 -13.37 5.59 -29.26
N LEU A 220 -12.44 6.52 -29.00
CA LEU A 220 -12.19 7.04 -27.65
C LEU A 220 -13.39 7.83 -27.12
N GLN A 221 -14.03 8.65 -27.96
CA GLN A 221 -15.24 9.40 -27.62
C GLN A 221 -16.41 8.46 -27.30
N ASP A 222 -16.60 7.42 -28.11
CA ASP A 222 -17.65 6.41 -27.92
C ASP A 222 -17.42 5.61 -26.62
N GLY A 223 -16.17 5.28 -26.30
CA GLY A 223 -15.78 4.63 -25.05
C GLY A 223 -15.95 5.49 -23.79
N LEU A 224 -16.04 6.82 -23.95
CA LEU A 224 -16.22 7.77 -22.86
C LEU A 224 -17.66 7.88 -22.38
N ALA A 225 -18.64 7.55 -23.23
CA ALA A 225 -20.06 7.54 -22.89
C ALA A 225 -20.38 6.54 -21.74
N PRO A 226 -19.99 5.25 -21.80
CA PRO A 226 -20.25 4.31 -20.71
C PRO A 226 -19.47 4.67 -19.43
N LEU A 227 -18.27 5.25 -19.56
CA LEU A 227 -17.52 5.75 -18.41
C LEU A 227 -18.26 6.89 -17.70
N THR A 228 -18.74 7.87 -18.46
CA THR A 228 -19.47 9.02 -17.92
C THR A 228 -20.78 8.58 -17.25
N GLN A 229 -21.51 7.65 -17.89
CA GLN A 229 -22.72 7.07 -17.31
C GLN A 229 -22.41 6.31 -16.01
N GLY A 230 -21.38 5.46 -16.00
CA GLY A 230 -20.99 4.72 -14.80
C GLY A 230 -20.56 5.63 -13.64
N VAL A 231 -19.90 6.75 -13.94
CA VAL A 231 -19.54 7.75 -12.92
C VAL A 231 -20.78 8.49 -12.41
N GLN A 232 -21.76 8.81 -13.26
CA GLN A 232 -23.04 9.38 -12.83
C GLN A 232 -23.82 8.41 -11.94
N ASP A 233 -23.89 7.14 -12.31
CA ASP A 233 -24.57 6.10 -11.52
C ASP A 233 -23.90 5.92 -10.16
N LEU A 234 -22.57 5.89 -10.13
CA LEU A 234 -21.79 5.85 -8.90
C LEU A 234 -22.07 7.08 -8.03
N ASN A 235 -22.10 8.28 -8.61
CA ASN A 235 -22.39 9.51 -7.89
C ASN A 235 -23.81 9.53 -7.32
N ASN A 236 -24.80 9.06 -8.08
CA ASN A 236 -26.17 8.89 -7.62
C ASN A 236 -26.27 7.86 -6.49
N GLY A 237 -25.56 6.74 -6.60
CA GLY A 237 -25.46 5.71 -5.57
C GLY A 237 -24.84 6.24 -4.28
N ALA A 238 -23.75 6.99 -4.38
CA ALA A 238 -23.09 7.63 -3.24
C ALA A 238 -23.99 8.69 -2.59
N GLY A 239 -24.73 9.48 -3.36
CA GLY A 239 -25.72 10.42 -2.85
C GLY A 239 -26.86 9.75 -2.08
N LYS A 240 -27.37 8.62 -2.60
CA LYS A 240 -28.37 7.78 -1.91
C LYS A 240 -27.81 7.20 -0.61
N LEU A 241 -26.58 6.68 -0.63
CA LEU A 241 -25.91 6.16 0.55
C LEU A 241 -25.73 7.26 1.62
N ASN A 242 -25.29 8.45 1.22
CA ASN A 242 -25.14 9.60 2.10
C ASN A 242 -26.46 9.99 2.78
N THR A 243 -27.53 10.06 2.00
CA THR A 243 -28.88 10.36 2.50
C THR A 243 -29.37 9.26 3.46
N GLY A 244 -29.21 7.99 3.08
CA GLY A 244 -29.60 6.85 3.91
C GLY A 244 -28.84 6.78 5.24
N ALA A 245 -27.52 7.00 5.20
CA ALA A 245 -26.68 7.02 6.39
C ALA A 245 -27.02 8.20 7.32
N SER A 246 -27.31 9.37 6.76
CA SER A 246 -27.76 10.55 7.54
C SER A 246 -29.12 10.31 8.22
N THR A 247 -30.05 9.67 7.51
CA THR A 247 -31.35 9.26 8.07
C THR A 247 -31.17 8.24 9.18
N LEU A 248 -30.30 7.24 9.00
CA LEU A 248 -29.99 6.24 10.04
C LEU A 248 -29.38 6.91 11.28
N ALA A 249 -28.40 7.79 11.12
CA ALA A 249 -27.78 8.53 12.22
C ALA A 249 -28.83 9.35 12.99
N SER A 250 -29.72 10.05 12.28
CA SER A 250 -30.81 10.82 12.88
C SER A 250 -31.82 9.92 13.61
N GLY A 251 -32.19 8.79 13.02
CA GLY A 251 -33.09 7.80 13.63
C GLY A 251 -32.51 7.19 14.90
N LEU A 252 -31.19 6.93 14.93
CA LEU A 252 -30.49 6.45 16.13
C LEU A 252 -30.46 7.50 17.24
N ASP A 253 -30.27 8.78 16.90
CA ASP A 253 -30.37 9.88 17.87
C ASP A 253 -31.80 10.01 18.44
N GLN A 254 -32.83 9.87 17.60
CA GLN A 254 -34.23 9.85 18.06
C GLN A 254 -34.51 8.66 18.97
N LEU A 255 -34.05 7.46 18.60
CA LEU A 255 -34.20 6.27 19.42
C LEU A 255 -33.48 6.43 20.77
N LYS A 256 -32.31 7.06 20.78
CA LYS A 256 -31.57 7.37 22.01
C LYS A 256 -32.34 8.32 22.92
N ALA A 257 -32.98 9.36 22.36
CA ALA A 257 -33.84 10.27 23.11
C ALA A 257 -35.06 9.53 23.69
N GLY A 258 -35.72 8.68 22.91
CA GLY A 258 -36.83 7.83 23.39
C GLY A 258 -36.40 6.87 24.49
N HIS A 259 -35.27 6.19 24.30
CA HIS A 259 -34.69 5.28 25.28
C HIS A 259 -34.36 5.97 26.61
N SER A 260 -33.86 7.20 26.57
CA SER A 260 -33.55 7.97 27.79
C SER A 260 -34.78 8.16 28.68
N LYS A 261 -35.97 8.37 28.08
CA LYS A 261 -37.24 8.43 28.83
C LYS A 261 -37.62 7.08 29.43
N LEU A 262 -37.44 5.99 28.68
CA LEU A 262 -37.75 4.65 29.15
C LEU A 262 -36.80 4.20 30.27
N GLN A 263 -35.51 4.56 30.19
CA GLN A 263 -34.55 4.31 31.26
C GLN A 263 -34.95 5.05 32.54
N ALA A 264 -35.32 6.33 32.44
CA ALA A 264 -35.79 7.10 33.59
C ALA A 264 -37.03 6.45 34.24
N GLY A 265 -37.99 6.00 33.42
CA GLY A 265 -39.17 5.28 33.90
C GLY A 265 -38.84 3.94 34.57
N ALA A 266 -37.88 3.19 34.05
CA ALA A 266 -37.42 1.93 34.67
C ALA A 266 -36.73 2.19 36.03
N GLU A 267 -35.91 3.23 36.13
CA GLU A 267 -35.27 3.65 37.39
C GLU A 267 -36.32 4.13 38.42
N GLU A 268 -37.34 4.86 37.98
CA GLU A 268 -38.45 5.29 38.84
C GLU A 268 -39.28 4.08 39.32
N ALA A 269 -39.59 3.13 38.44
CA ALA A 269 -40.28 1.90 38.80
C ALA A 269 -39.49 1.08 39.84
N SER A 270 -38.18 0.94 39.66
CA SER A 270 -37.30 0.27 40.64
C SER A 270 -37.30 0.98 42.00
N LYS A 271 -37.23 2.32 42.03
CA LYS A 271 -37.38 3.10 43.28
C LYS A 271 -38.74 2.89 43.93
N GLY A 272 -39.81 2.81 43.12
CA GLY A 272 -41.16 2.51 43.58
C GLY A 272 -41.29 1.10 44.18
N GLY A 273 -40.71 0.09 43.54
CA GLY A 273 -40.64 -1.28 44.05
C GLY A 273 -39.91 -1.39 45.37
N ALA A 274 -38.77 -0.70 45.52
CA ALA A 274 -38.03 -0.65 46.78
C ALA A 274 -38.87 -0.02 47.92
N LYS A 275 -39.62 1.06 47.64
CA LYS A 275 -40.55 1.66 48.62
C LYS A 275 -41.69 0.72 49.00
N LEU A 276 -42.27 0.03 48.01
CA LEU A 276 -43.34 -0.96 48.25
C LEU A 276 -42.82 -2.11 49.12
N GLN A 277 -41.65 -2.66 48.79
CA GLN A 277 -41.01 -3.71 49.60
C GLN A 277 -40.82 -3.24 51.05
N ALA A 278 -40.23 -2.05 51.27
CA ALA A 278 -40.01 -1.53 52.62
C ALA A 278 -41.33 -1.30 53.40
N GLY A 279 -42.39 -0.85 52.71
CA GLY A 279 -43.72 -0.72 53.30
C GLY A 279 -44.32 -2.06 53.71
N ILE A 280 -44.17 -3.10 52.88
CA ILE A 280 -44.62 -4.47 53.19
C ILE A 280 -43.80 -5.07 54.33
N GLU A 281 -42.47 -4.86 54.36
CA GLU A 281 -41.61 -5.29 55.48
C GLU A 281 -42.11 -4.70 56.82
N SER A 282 -42.47 -3.42 56.81
CA SER A 282 -43.04 -2.74 57.98
C SER A 282 -44.40 -3.32 58.38
N ALA A 283 -45.27 -3.61 57.41
CA ALA A 283 -46.58 -4.22 57.67
C ALA A 283 -46.45 -5.65 58.22
N VAL A 284 -45.50 -6.44 57.73
CA VAL A 284 -45.19 -7.78 58.23
C VAL A 284 -44.71 -7.71 59.68
N ALA A 285 -43.79 -6.80 60.00
CA ALA A 285 -43.31 -6.60 61.37
C ALA A 285 -44.47 -6.21 62.32
N GLY A 286 -45.37 -5.33 61.87
CA GLY A 286 -46.58 -4.98 62.61
C GLY A 286 -47.52 -6.17 62.81
N SER A 287 -47.70 -7.00 61.79
CA SER A 287 -48.53 -8.23 61.86
C SER A 287 -47.95 -9.25 62.85
N THR A 288 -46.63 -9.43 62.87
CA THR A 288 -45.95 -10.27 63.88
C THR A 288 -46.24 -9.77 65.29
N THR A 289 -46.10 -8.46 65.53
CA THR A 289 -46.37 -7.84 66.84
C THR A 289 -47.83 -8.01 67.25
N LEU A 290 -48.78 -7.82 66.32
CA LEU A 290 -50.20 -8.06 66.56
C LEU A 290 -50.46 -9.52 66.93
N ASN A 291 -49.87 -10.47 66.20
CA ASN A 291 -50.03 -11.90 66.45
C ASN A 291 -49.50 -12.31 67.83
N GLU A 292 -48.40 -11.72 68.30
CA GLU A 292 -47.90 -11.92 69.67
C GLU A 292 -48.91 -11.41 70.71
N GLY A 293 -49.48 -10.23 70.51
CA GLY A 293 -50.54 -9.68 71.39
C GLY A 293 -51.82 -10.52 71.40
N LEU A 294 -52.22 -11.07 70.24
CA LEU A 294 -53.37 -11.95 70.13
C LEU A 294 -53.17 -13.29 70.83
N GLN A 295 -51.96 -13.86 70.76
CA GLN A 295 -51.62 -15.06 71.52
C GLN A 295 -51.67 -14.79 73.03
N ALA A 296 -51.12 -13.66 73.49
CA ALA A 296 -51.21 -13.27 74.91
C ALA A 296 -52.69 -13.12 75.37
N ASN A 297 -53.54 -12.50 74.54
CA ASN A 297 -54.97 -12.37 74.83
C ASN A 297 -55.68 -13.73 74.85
N GLN A 298 -55.34 -14.64 73.93
CA GLN A 298 -55.86 -16.02 73.93
C GLN A 298 -55.49 -16.75 75.23
N THR A 299 -54.23 -16.65 75.68
CA THR A 299 -53.79 -17.22 76.95
C THR A 299 -54.57 -16.63 78.13
N GLY A 300 -54.72 -15.31 78.19
CA GLY A 300 -55.46 -14.64 79.26
C GLY A 300 -56.96 -15.01 79.28
N ALA A 301 -57.60 -15.10 78.12
CA ALA A 301 -59.00 -15.53 78.02
C ALA A 301 -59.20 -16.99 78.43
N SER A 302 -58.24 -17.87 78.11
CA SER A 302 -58.25 -19.27 78.57
C SER A 302 -58.13 -19.36 80.09
N GLN A 303 -57.23 -18.57 80.69
CA GLN A 303 -57.07 -18.52 82.15
C GLN A 303 -58.33 -17.99 82.85
N LEU A 304 -58.99 -16.98 82.28
CA LEU A 304 -60.26 -16.48 82.80
C LEU A 304 -61.38 -17.53 82.71
N ALA A 305 -61.47 -18.26 81.60
CA ALA A 305 -62.45 -19.32 81.42
C ALA A 305 -62.24 -20.46 82.44
N GLU A 306 -61.00 -20.82 82.70
CA GLU A 306 -60.64 -21.81 83.73
C GLU A 306 -60.99 -21.31 85.14
N GLY A 307 -60.63 -20.07 85.49
CA GLY A 307 -61.00 -19.47 86.77
C GLY A 307 -62.51 -19.34 86.99
N ALA A 308 -63.26 -18.97 85.94
CA ALA A 308 -64.71 -18.89 85.99
C ALA A 308 -65.36 -20.27 86.18
N LYS A 309 -64.80 -21.32 85.53
CA LYS A 309 -65.21 -22.71 85.76
C LYS A 309 -64.98 -23.12 87.21
N SER A 310 -63.81 -22.85 87.79
CA SER A 310 -63.54 -23.14 89.20
C SER A 310 -64.47 -22.39 90.15
N ALA A 311 -64.80 -21.12 89.86
CA ALA A 311 -65.75 -20.34 90.65
C ALA A 311 -67.18 -20.93 90.57
N HIS A 312 -67.61 -21.38 89.39
CA HIS A 312 -68.89 -22.05 89.23
C HIS A 312 -68.95 -23.37 90.00
N GLU A 313 -67.93 -24.22 89.88
CA GLU A 313 -67.81 -25.47 90.65
C GLU A 313 -67.87 -25.21 92.15
N GLY A 314 -67.11 -24.25 92.66
CA GLY A 314 -67.12 -23.87 94.08
C GLY A 314 -68.48 -23.35 94.57
N SER A 315 -69.14 -22.50 93.79
CA SER A 315 -70.49 -22.01 94.13
C SER A 315 -71.55 -23.11 94.09
N SER A 316 -71.39 -24.11 93.21
CA SER A 316 -72.26 -25.28 93.11
C SER A 316 -72.13 -26.14 94.36
N SER A 317 -70.88 -26.38 94.81
CA SER A 317 -70.61 -27.06 96.07
C SER A 317 -71.17 -26.30 97.29
N LEU A 318 -71.03 -24.96 97.34
CA LEU A 318 -71.60 -24.13 98.40
C LEU A 318 -73.14 -24.24 98.44
N LYS A 319 -73.80 -24.12 97.28
CA LYS A 319 -75.25 -24.29 97.15
C LYS A 319 -75.71 -25.66 97.64
N ALA A 320 -75.01 -26.73 97.24
CA ALA A 320 -75.31 -28.09 97.67
C ALA A 320 -75.16 -28.24 99.20
N GLY A 321 -74.06 -27.74 99.78
CA GLY A 321 -73.84 -27.77 101.22
C GLY A 321 -74.86 -26.97 102.02
N LEU A 322 -75.27 -25.79 101.55
CA LEU A 322 -76.29 -24.98 102.21
C LEU A 322 -77.68 -25.61 102.14
N ASN A 323 -78.02 -26.28 101.03
CA ASN A 323 -79.25 -27.06 100.93
C ASN A 323 -79.26 -28.23 101.92
N GLN A 324 -78.14 -28.96 102.04
CA GLN A 324 -78.00 -30.03 103.04
C GLN A 324 -78.13 -29.49 104.48
N SER A 325 -77.51 -28.35 104.77
CA SER A 325 -77.62 -27.68 106.07
C SER A 325 -79.05 -27.16 106.34
N LEU A 326 -79.78 -26.72 105.31
CA LEU A 326 -81.19 -26.34 105.41
C LEU A 326 -82.08 -27.53 105.76
N GLU A 327 -81.87 -28.68 105.12
CA GLU A 327 -82.58 -29.93 105.43
C GLU A 327 -82.31 -30.38 106.88
N ALA A 328 -81.06 -30.28 107.33
CA ALA A 328 -80.67 -30.58 108.71
C ALA A 328 -81.33 -29.61 109.71
N THR A 329 -81.38 -28.31 109.38
CA THR A 329 -82.02 -27.29 110.23
C THR A 329 -83.53 -27.48 110.28
N ALA A 330 -84.17 -27.84 109.16
CA ALA A 330 -85.60 -28.19 109.15
C ALA A 330 -85.90 -29.42 110.02
N SER A 331 -85.01 -30.41 110.02
CA SER A 331 -85.11 -31.56 110.93
C SER A 331 -84.93 -31.15 112.41
N LEU A 332 -84.01 -30.23 112.68
CA LEU A 332 -83.78 -29.68 114.03
C LEU A 332 -84.98 -28.86 114.54
N GLU A 333 -85.56 -28.01 113.69
CA GLU A 333 -86.78 -27.24 114.00
C GLU A 333 -87.93 -28.18 114.34
N GLN A 334 -88.21 -29.20 113.51
CA GLN A 334 -89.23 -30.21 113.79
C GLN A 334 -89.00 -30.92 115.14
N GLY A 335 -87.74 -31.26 115.45
CA GLY A 335 -87.37 -31.84 116.74
C GLY A 335 -87.59 -30.89 117.92
N ALA A 336 -87.21 -29.62 117.78
CA ALA A 336 -87.39 -28.60 118.81
C ALA A 336 -88.88 -28.28 119.07
N GLU A 337 -89.68 -28.17 118.00
CA GLU A 337 -91.14 -28.02 118.08
C GLU A 337 -91.77 -29.24 118.78
N ALA A 338 -91.41 -30.46 118.39
CA ALA A 338 -91.91 -31.68 119.03
C ALA A 338 -91.59 -31.74 120.54
N VAL A 339 -90.41 -31.27 120.96
CA VAL A 339 -90.03 -31.19 122.38
C VAL A 339 -90.84 -30.12 123.11
N ALA A 340 -91.01 -28.93 122.51
CA ALA A 340 -91.82 -27.85 123.07
C ALA A 340 -93.30 -28.26 123.21
N ASP A 341 -93.87 -28.90 122.19
CA ASP A 341 -95.24 -29.42 122.20
C ASP A 341 -95.40 -30.58 123.19
N GLY A 342 -94.43 -31.49 123.29
CA GLY A 342 -94.44 -32.56 124.28
C GLY A 342 -94.40 -32.04 125.72
N LEU A 343 -93.57 -31.03 126.00
CA LEU A 343 -93.53 -30.35 127.31
C LEU A 343 -94.83 -29.61 127.61
N LYS A 344 -95.44 -28.99 126.59
CA LYS A 344 -96.75 -28.33 126.72
C LYS A 344 -97.86 -29.34 127.04
N GLN A 345 -97.92 -30.46 126.30
CA GLN A 345 -98.85 -31.56 126.57
C GLN A 345 -98.64 -32.16 127.97
N LEU A 346 -97.38 -32.31 128.42
CA LEU A 346 -97.06 -32.79 129.76
C LEU A 346 -97.58 -31.84 130.85
N ALA A 347 -97.42 -30.52 130.66
CA ALA A 347 -97.96 -29.49 131.55
C ALA A 347 -99.50 -29.47 131.54
N GLU A 348 -100.14 -29.58 130.37
CA GLU A 348 -101.61 -29.66 130.25
C GLU A 348 -102.20 -30.92 130.89
N SER A 349 -101.48 -32.04 130.83
CA SER A 349 -101.91 -33.33 131.38
C SER A 349 -101.66 -33.46 132.89
N ASN A 350 -100.84 -32.60 133.50
CA ASN A 350 -100.45 -32.67 134.93
C ASN A 350 -100.55 -31.30 135.63
N PRO A 351 -101.71 -30.96 136.23
CA PRO A 351 -101.98 -29.63 136.79
C PRO A 351 -101.04 -29.19 137.93
N GLU A 352 -100.54 -30.13 138.74
CA GLU A 352 -99.57 -29.82 139.82
C GLU A 352 -98.18 -29.48 139.28
N LEU A 353 -97.74 -30.18 138.22
CA LEU A 353 -96.46 -29.93 137.54
C LEU A 353 -96.48 -28.62 136.74
N ALA A 354 -97.64 -28.23 136.18
CA ALA A 354 -97.81 -26.98 135.45
C ALA A 354 -97.49 -25.72 136.28
N GLN A 355 -97.63 -25.79 137.60
CA GLN A 355 -97.28 -24.70 138.52
C GLN A 355 -95.82 -24.72 138.97
N SER A 356 -95.04 -25.75 138.60
CA SER A 356 -93.62 -25.82 138.93
C SER A 356 -92.82 -24.72 138.22
N PRO A 357 -92.07 -23.88 138.95
CA PRO A 357 -91.22 -22.86 138.34
C PRO A 357 -90.18 -23.44 137.37
N ASP A 358 -89.71 -24.66 137.61
CA ASP A 358 -88.69 -25.31 136.79
C ASP A 358 -89.27 -25.82 135.46
N LEU A 359 -90.51 -26.33 135.47
CA LEU A 359 -91.19 -26.75 134.24
C LEU A 359 -91.56 -25.55 133.37
N GLN A 360 -91.99 -24.44 133.98
CA GLN A 360 -92.28 -23.20 133.24
C GLN A 360 -91.02 -22.62 132.58
N LYS A 361 -89.87 -22.63 133.29
CA LYS A 361 -88.58 -22.23 132.71
C LYS A 361 -88.16 -23.15 131.57
N LEU A 362 -88.31 -24.47 131.74
CA LEU A 362 -87.96 -25.44 130.71
C LEU A 362 -88.85 -25.32 129.47
N LEU A 363 -90.15 -25.09 129.64
CA LEU A 363 -91.09 -24.85 128.55
C LEU A 363 -90.75 -23.55 127.81
N ALA A 364 -90.52 -22.45 128.53
CA ALA A 364 -90.12 -21.18 127.92
C ALA A 364 -88.78 -21.29 127.18
N ALA A 365 -87.81 -22.03 127.74
CA ALA A 365 -86.54 -22.33 127.08
C ALA A 365 -86.75 -23.17 125.81
N SER A 366 -87.59 -24.21 125.87
CA SER A 366 -87.90 -25.06 124.71
C SER A 366 -88.60 -24.28 123.59
N GLN A 367 -89.57 -23.42 123.93
CA GLN A 367 -90.24 -22.52 122.98
C GLN A 367 -89.27 -21.49 122.37
N SER A 368 -88.31 -20.99 123.15
CA SER A 368 -87.26 -20.10 122.65
C SER A 368 -86.31 -20.83 121.71
N VAL A 369 -85.95 -22.08 122.00
CA VAL A 369 -85.15 -22.93 121.11
C VAL A 369 -85.92 -23.20 119.81
N ALA A 370 -87.20 -23.58 119.87
CA ALA A 370 -88.04 -23.78 118.69
C ALA A 370 -88.12 -22.51 117.81
N SER A 371 -88.37 -21.35 118.44
CA SER A 371 -88.39 -20.06 117.74
C SER A 371 -87.04 -19.73 117.12
N GLY A 372 -85.95 -19.91 117.86
CA GLY A 372 -84.59 -19.70 117.38
C GLY A 372 -84.19 -20.64 116.24
N THR A 373 -84.66 -21.90 116.25
CA THR A 373 -84.46 -22.83 115.12
C THR A 373 -85.26 -22.44 113.89
N SER A 374 -86.44 -21.83 114.07
CA SER A 374 -87.23 -21.30 112.95
C SER A 374 -86.57 -20.07 112.32
N GLU A 375 -86.05 -19.14 113.13
CA GLU A 375 -85.23 -18.02 112.66
C GLU A 375 -83.95 -18.50 111.95
N LEU A 376 -83.25 -19.50 112.52
CA LEU A 376 -82.08 -20.11 111.90
C LEU A 376 -82.42 -20.73 110.54
N LYS A 377 -83.54 -21.44 110.44
CA LYS A 377 -84.04 -21.99 109.17
C LYS A 377 -84.33 -20.88 108.17
N ALA A 378 -85.00 -19.81 108.57
CA ALA A 378 -85.28 -18.67 107.70
C ALA A 378 -83.98 -18.02 107.18
N GLY A 379 -82.98 -17.84 108.05
CA GLY A 379 -81.64 -17.36 107.66
C GLY A 379 -80.94 -18.32 106.70
N GLN A 380 -81.04 -19.63 106.96
CA GLN A 380 -80.47 -20.66 106.10
C GLN A 380 -81.16 -20.73 104.72
N GLN A 381 -82.48 -20.48 104.65
CA GLN A 381 -83.22 -20.34 103.40
C GLN A 381 -82.72 -19.15 102.59
N GLN A 382 -82.49 -17.99 103.23
CA GLN A 382 -81.92 -16.82 102.56
C GLN A 382 -80.52 -17.09 102.03
N LEU A 383 -79.65 -17.74 102.82
CA LEU A 383 -78.31 -18.14 102.38
C LEU A 383 -78.36 -19.12 101.20
N ALA A 384 -79.25 -20.13 101.24
CA ALA A 384 -79.43 -21.08 100.15
C ALA A 384 -79.91 -20.40 98.86
N GLN A 385 -80.83 -19.44 98.96
CA GLN A 385 -81.27 -18.61 97.83
C GLN A 385 -80.13 -17.75 97.26
N GLY A 386 -79.35 -17.09 98.13
CA GLY A 386 -78.19 -16.30 97.72
C GLY A 386 -77.12 -17.16 97.04
N ALA A 387 -76.86 -18.37 97.54
CA ALA A 387 -75.94 -19.32 96.90
C ALA A 387 -76.47 -19.84 95.57
N ALA A 388 -77.78 -20.02 95.41
CA ALA A 388 -78.39 -20.36 94.12
C ALA A 388 -78.21 -19.22 93.09
N GLN A 389 -78.38 -17.97 93.50
CA GLN A 389 -78.14 -16.80 92.65
C GLN A 389 -76.64 -16.66 92.28
N LEU A 390 -75.74 -16.84 93.24
CA LEU A 390 -74.28 -16.85 92.99
C LEU A 390 -73.89 -17.96 92.02
N ASN A 391 -74.47 -19.16 92.17
CA ASN A 391 -74.22 -20.28 91.27
C ASN A 391 -74.71 -20.01 89.84
N GLN A 392 -75.87 -19.38 89.68
CA GLN A 392 -76.36 -18.94 88.39
C GLN A 392 -75.47 -17.85 87.77
N GLY A 393 -75.04 -16.86 88.56
CA GLY A 393 -74.16 -15.79 88.09
C GLY A 393 -72.78 -16.29 87.66
N THR A 394 -72.20 -17.22 88.42
CA THR A 394 -70.92 -17.87 88.05
C THR A 394 -71.06 -18.79 86.85
N GLN A 395 -72.20 -19.44 86.64
CA GLN A 395 -72.50 -20.20 85.42
C GLN A 395 -72.48 -19.28 84.19
N GLN A 396 -73.18 -18.15 84.26
CA GLN A 396 -73.19 -17.16 83.18
C GLN A 396 -71.79 -16.59 82.91
N LEU A 397 -71.02 -16.33 83.96
CA LEU A 397 -69.63 -15.90 83.83
C LEU A 397 -68.76 -16.96 83.14
N GLN A 398 -68.90 -18.24 83.51
CA GLN A 398 -68.20 -19.35 82.87
C GLN A 398 -68.55 -19.45 81.39
N GLU A 399 -69.83 -19.40 81.03
CA GLU A 399 -70.28 -19.43 79.63
C GLU A 399 -69.74 -18.24 78.83
N GLY A 400 -69.77 -17.03 79.41
CA GLY A 400 -69.23 -15.82 78.81
C GLY A 400 -67.71 -15.89 78.61
N ALA A 401 -66.97 -16.34 79.62
CA ALA A 401 -65.52 -16.52 79.55
C ALA A 401 -65.13 -17.60 78.53
N GLY A 402 -65.90 -18.69 78.43
CA GLY A 402 -65.73 -19.72 77.40
C GLY A 402 -65.90 -19.16 75.98
N LYS A 403 -66.95 -18.33 75.75
CA LYS A 403 -67.14 -17.64 74.47
C LYS A 403 -66.00 -16.68 74.15
N LEU A 404 -65.53 -15.91 75.14
CA LEU A 404 -64.38 -15.02 74.98
C LEU A 404 -63.11 -15.79 74.60
N SER A 405 -62.83 -16.91 75.28
CA SER A 405 -61.68 -17.78 74.98
C SER A 405 -61.74 -18.36 73.56
N ALA A 406 -62.93 -18.79 73.11
CA ALA A 406 -63.13 -19.28 71.76
C ALA A 406 -62.91 -18.16 70.71
N GLY A 407 -63.46 -16.97 70.95
CA GLY A 407 -63.27 -15.81 70.08
C GLY A 407 -61.82 -15.34 70.02
N ALA A 408 -61.13 -15.31 71.15
CA ALA A 408 -59.70 -14.98 71.20
C ALA A 408 -58.85 -16.00 70.44
N SER A 409 -59.21 -17.29 70.51
CA SER A 409 -58.54 -18.34 69.73
C SER A 409 -58.74 -18.19 68.23
N GLN A 410 -59.96 -17.87 67.79
CA GLN A 410 -60.24 -17.60 66.37
C GLN A 410 -59.47 -16.37 65.87
N LEU A 411 -59.41 -15.31 66.68
CA LEU A 411 -58.68 -14.09 66.32
C LEU A 411 -57.17 -14.35 66.23
N ALA A 412 -56.60 -15.11 67.16
CA ALA A 412 -55.20 -15.51 67.12
C ALA A 412 -54.87 -16.34 65.86
N GLU A 413 -55.76 -17.24 65.44
CA GLU A 413 -55.58 -17.98 64.19
C GLU A 413 -55.64 -17.09 62.95
N GLY A 414 -56.58 -16.13 62.92
CA GLY A 414 -56.63 -15.10 61.87
C GLY A 414 -55.36 -14.23 61.83
N GLY A 415 -54.78 -13.92 63.00
CA GLY A 415 -53.50 -13.23 63.13
C GLY A 415 -52.34 -14.00 62.49
N LYS A 416 -52.28 -15.33 62.69
CA LYS A 416 -51.27 -16.18 62.04
C LYS A 416 -51.44 -16.22 60.52
N GLN A 417 -52.68 -16.33 60.03
CA GLN A 417 -52.95 -16.30 58.60
C GLN A 417 -52.53 -14.98 57.96
N LEU A 418 -52.83 -13.85 58.62
CA LEU A 418 -52.38 -12.53 58.18
C LEU A 418 -50.85 -12.41 58.15
N ALA A 419 -50.16 -12.92 59.17
CA ALA A 419 -48.70 -12.94 59.21
C ALA A 419 -48.11 -13.79 58.08
N GLY A 420 -48.69 -14.97 57.82
CA GLY A 420 -48.30 -15.85 56.71
C GLY A 420 -48.48 -15.19 55.34
N GLY A 421 -49.67 -14.64 55.06
CA GLY A 421 -49.93 -13.93 53.80
C GLY A 421 -49.06 -12.68 53.62
N GLY A 422 -48.73 -11.99 54.71
CA GLY A 422 -47.79 -10.87 54.69
C GLY A 422 -46.37 -11.30 54.26
N GLN A 423 -45.88 -12.45 54.75
CA GLN A 423 -44.57 -12.98 54.36
C GLN A 423 -44.54 -13.40 52.87
N GLU A 424 -45.62 -14.00 52.36
CA GLU A 424 -45.73 -14.34 50.93
C GLU A 424 -45.73 -13.08 50.06
N LEU A 425 -46.50 -12.05 50.45
CA LEU A 425 -46.53 -10.77 49.75
C LEU A 425 -45.16 -10.09 49.77
N LEU A 426 -44.43 -10.19 50.89
CA LEU A 426 -43.07 -9.68 51.00
C LEU A 426 -42.10 -10.40 50.05
N ALA A 427 -42.19 -11.73 49.97
CA ALA A 427 -41.38 -12.51 49.02
C ALA A 427 -41.66 -12.07 47.57
N GLY A 428 -42.93 -11.90 47.20
CA GLY A 428 -43.34 -11.38 45.89
C GLY A 428 -42.81 -9.97 45.62
N ALA A 429 -42.88 -9.07 46.60
CA ALA A 429 -42.35 -7.71 46.48
C ALA A 429 -40.82 -7.68 46.31
N LYS A 430 -40.08 -8.54 47.02
CA LYS A 430 -38.63 -8.71 46.83
C LYS A 430 -38.30 -9.20 45.43
N GLN A 431 -39.04 -10.17 44.90
CA GLN A 431 -38.86 -10.66 43.54
C GLN A 431 -39.16 -9.59 42.48
N LEU A 432 -40.25 -8.82 42.67
CA LEU A 432 -40.59 -7.70 41.79
C LEU A 432 -39.49 -6.64 41.79
N ASN A 433 -39.01 -6.24 42.96
CA ASN A 433 -37.93 -5.25 43.10
C ASN A 433 -36.63 -5.73 42.43
N ALA A 434 -36.26 -6.99 42.61
CA ALA A 434 -35.12 -7.59 41.92
C ALA A 434 -35.28 -7.56 40.39
N GLY A 435 -36.45 -7.94 39.87
CA GLY A 435 -36.74 -7.88 38.43
C GLY A 435 -36.71 -6.45 37.86
N GLN A 436 -37.24 -5.48 38.61
CA GLN A 436 -37.17 -4.06 38.22
C GLN A 436 -35.74 -3.52 38.23
N SER A 437 -34.92 -3.92 39.20
CA SER A 437 -33.49 -3.58 39.22
C SER A 437 -32.76 -4.17 38.00
N GLN A 438 -33.01 -5.43 37.68
CA GLN A 438 -32.45 -6.08 36.49
C GLN A 438 -32.87 -5.38 35.19
N LEU A 439 -34.15 -4.98 35.09
CA LEU A 439 -34.64 -4.20 33.95
C LEU A 439 -33.93 -2.85 33.85
N ALA A 440 -33.79 -2.13 34.96
CA ALA A 440 -33.09 -0.84 34.98
C ALA A 440 -31.62 -0.97 34.55
N ASP A 441 -30.92 -2.02 35.00
CA ASP A 441 -29.53 -2.26 34.61
C ASP A 441 -29.41 -2.72 33.15
N GLY A 442 -30.32 -3.58 32.67
CA GLY A 442 -30.41 -3.95 31.26
C GLY A 442 -30.67 -2.75 30.35
N MET A 443 -31.51 -1.81 30.81
CA MET A 443 -31.77 -0.55 30.13
C MET A 443 -30.51 0.33 30.04
N LYS A 444 -29.72 0.46 31.12
CA LYS A 444 -28.44 1.18 31.07
C LYS A 444 -27.46 0.55 30.06
N LEU A 445 -27.38 -0.78 30.03
CA LEU A 445 -26.54 -1.49 29.07
C LEU A 445 -27.01 -1.23 27.63
N PHE A 446 -28.32 -1.34 27.37
CA PHE A 446 -28.90 -1.03 26.07
C PHE A 446 -28.62 0.42 25.65
N GLY A 447 -28.77 1.39 26.55
CA GLY A 447 -28.46 2.80 26.28
C GLY A 447 -26.99 3.05 25.94
N THR A 448 -26.08 2.31 26.57
CA THR A 448 -24.65 2.32 26.24
C THR A 448 -24.42 1.80 24.82
N LYS A 449 -24.99 0.63 24.48
CA LYS A 449 -24.86 0.04 23.13
C LYS A 449 -25.55 0.85 22.04
N LEU A 450 -26.68 1.46 22.35
CA LEU A 450 -27.36 2.39 21.44
C LEU A 450 -26.54 3.66 21.21
N SER A 451 -25.81 4.15 22.22
CA SER A 451 -24.89 5.28 22.06
C SER A 451 -23.69 4.92 21.17
N GLU A 452 -23.13 3.72 21.34
CA GLU A 452 -22.08 3.19 20.44
C GLU A 452 -22.60 3.09 18.99
N ALA A 453 -23.81 2.54 18.80
CA ALA A 453 -24.44 2.44 17.49
C ALA A 453 -24.72 3.82 16.86
N ALA A 454 -25.21 4.79 17.64
CA ALA A 454 -25.43 6.16 17.17
C ALA A 454 -24.13 6.84 16.74
N ALA A 455 -23.02 6.61 17.47
CA ALA A 455 -21.70 7.10 17.06
C ALA A 455 -21.25 6.46 15.74
N GLY A 456 -21.38 5.14 15.60
CA GLY A 456 -21.07 4.43 14.35
C GLY A 456 -21.95 4.89 13.18
N GLY A 457 -23.23 5.19 13.42
CA GLY A 457 -24.13 5.78 12.41
C GLY A 457 -23.65 7.15 11.92
N LYS A 458 -23.12 7.99 12.82
CA LYS A 458 -22.53 9.29 12.46
C LYS A 458 -21.24 9.15 11.66
N GLU A 459 -20.39 8.19 12.03
CA GLU A 459 -19.18 7.88 11.25
C GLU A 459 -19.54 7.38 9.84
N LEU A 460 -20.53 6.50 9.73
CA LEU A 460 -21.03 6.03 8.44
C LEU A 460 -21.60 7.19 7.59
N ALA A 461 -22.36 8.10 8.19
CA ALA A 461 -22.87 9.28 7.50
C ALA A 461 -21.73 10.20 7.02
N SER A 462 -20.72 10.44 7.85
CA SER A 462 -19.54 11.23 7.47
C SER A 462 -18.73 10.57 6.34
N GLY A 463 -18.52 9.25 6.41
CA GLY A 463 -17.85 8.48 5.37
C GLY A 463 -18.63 8.51 4.05
N ALA A 464 -19.95 8.35 4.11
CA ALA A 464 -20.82 8.42 2.94
C ALA A 464 -20.86 9.83 2.31
N ALA A 465 -20.82 10.89 3.12
CA ALA A 465 -20.69 12.27 2.65
C ALA A 465 -19.35 12.48 1.93
N THR A 466 -18.26 11.97 2.49
CA THR A 466 -16.92 12.03 1.88
C THR A 466 -16.88 11.28 0.55
N LEU A 467 -17.47 10.08 0.50
CA LEU A 467 -17.59 9.31 -0.74
C LEU A 467 -18.40 10.07 -1.78
N SER A 468 -19.55 10.65 -1.39
CA SER A 468 -20.40 11.44 -2.29
C SER A 468 -19.67 12.67 -2.85
N GLN A 469 -18.82 13.33 -2.06
CA GLN A 469 -17.98 14.43 -2.55
C GLN A 469 -16.91 13.93 -3.52
N GLY A 470 -16.25 12.82 -3.20
CA GLY A 470 -15.26 12.20 -4.09
C GLY A 470 -15.86 11.78 -5.44
N THR A 471 -17.09 11.25 -5.45
CA THR A 471 -17.77 10.89 -6.70
C THR A 471 -18.22 12.10 -7.50
N GLN A 472 -18.56 13.22 -6.86
CA GLN A 472 -18.81 14.49 -7.54
C GLN A 472 -17.54 15.03 -8.21
N GLN A 473 -16.38 14.95 -7.54
CA GLN A 473 -15.10 15.32 -8.12
C GLN A 473 -14.74 14.42 -9.30
N LEU A 474 -14.97 13.11 -9.17
CA LEU A 474 -14.76 12.15 -10.26
C LEU A 474 -15.67 12.45 -11.46
N ALA A 475 -16.95 12.78 -11.22
CA ALA A 475 -17.89 13.21 -12.27
C ALA A 475 -17.41 14.49 -12.98
N GLY A 476 -16.91 15.47 -12.22
CA GLY A 476 -16.31 16.67 -12.79
C GLY A 476 -15.06 16.37 -13.64
N GLY A 477 -14.20 15.44 -13.18
CA GLY A 477 -13.02 14.99 -13.91
C GLY A 477 -13.37 14.24 -15.20
N ALA A 478 -14.34 13.33 -15.15
CA ALA A 478 -14.84 12.60 -16.33
C ALA A 478 -15.46 13.56 -17.35
N GLY A 479 -16.19 14.59 -16.90
CA GLY A 479 -16.70 15.65 -17.77
C GLY A 479 -15.59 16.41 -18.49
N LYS A 480 -14.53 16.82 -17.78
CA LYS A 480 -13.36 17.48 -18.39
C LYS A 480 -12.64 16.60 -19.40
N LEU A 481 -12.49 15.31 -19.10
CA LEU A 481 -11.90 14.34 -20.02
C LEU A 481 -12.75 14.21 -21.29
N GLY A 482 -14.07 14.11 -21.13
CA GLY A 482 -15.02 14.09 -22.26
C GLY A 482 -14.88 15.32 -23.15
N SER A 483 -14.87 16.53 -22.57
CA SER A 483 -14.66 17.76 -23.32
C SER A 483 -13.32 17.78 -24.06
N GLY A 484 -12.23 17.36 -23.40
CA GLY A 484 -10.91 17.29 -24.03
C GLY A 484 -10.84 16.31 -25.19
N VAL A 485 -11.50 15.16 -25.07
CA VAL A 485 -11.60 14.18 -26.17
C VAL A 485 -12.45 14.70 -27.32
N THR A 486 -13.54 15.42 -27.06
CA THR A 486 -14.31 16.10 -28.11
C THR A 486 -13.44 17.13 -28.84
N THR A 487 -12.69 17.98 -28.13
CA THR A 487 -11.76 18.93 -28.76
C THR A 487 -10.71 18.22 -29.61
N LEU A 488 -10.17 17.10 -29.14
CA LEU A 488 -9.21 16.30 -29.90
C LEU A 488 -9.84 15.67 -31.15
N ALA A 489 -11.06 15.14 -31.05
CA ALA A 489 -11.80 14.57 -32.17
C ALA A 489 -12.12 15.63 -33.24
N ASP A 490 -12.58 16.81 -32.82
CA ASP A 490 -12.88 17.93 -33.72
C ASP A 490 -11.61 18.44 -34.40
N GLY A 491 -10.51 18.63 -33.65
CA GLY A 491 -9.21 18.99 -34.21
C GLY A 491 -8.67 17.95 -35.18
N SER A 492 -8.89 16.66 -34.91
CA SER A 492 -8.53 15.56 -35.81
C SER A 492 -9.33 15.61 -37.11
N LYS A 493 -10.65 15.89 -37.04
CA LYS A 493 -11.51 16.06 -38.22
C LYS A 493 -11.12 17.28 -39.05
N GLN A 494 -10.74 18.38 -38.39
CA GLN A 494 -10.25 19.57 -39.08
C GLN A 494 -8.93 19.30 -39.81
N LEU A 495 -8.00 18.60 -39.16
CA LEU A 495 -6.72 18.23 -39.77
C LEU A 495 -6.90 17.24 -40.91
N ASP A 496 -7.79 16.25 -40.76
CA ASP A 496 -8.19 15.33 -41.81
C ASP A 496 -8.84 16.08 -43.00
N SER A 497 -9.72 17.05 -42.75
CA SER A 497 -10.34 17.86 -43.80
C SER A 497 -9.30 18.71 -44.54
N GLY A 498 -8.42 19.38 -43.80
CA GLY A 498 -7.33 20.18 -44.38
C GLY A 498 -6.32 19.33 -45.16
N ALA A 499 -6.06 18.09 -44.72
CA ALA A 499 -5.27 17.15 -45.51
C ALA A 499 -5.99 16.72 -46.79
N GLY A 500 -7.32 16.67 -46.80
CA GLY A 500 -8.11 16.44 -48.01
C GLY A 500 -8.02 17.61 -48.99
N GLU A 501 -8.09 18.85 -48.50
CA GLU A 501 -7.85 20.05 -49.32
C GLU A 501 -6.41 20.09 -49.86
N LEU A 502 -5.44 19.69 -49.04
CA LEU A 502 -4.04 19.56 -49.46
C LEU A 502 -3.89 18.51 -50.57
N VAL A 503 -4.52 17.34 -50.44
CA VAL A 503 -4.52 16.30 -51.49
C VAL A 503 -5.14 16.86 -52.77
N ASN A 504 -6.29 17.53 -52.69
CA ASN A 504 -6.94 18.11 -53.87
C ASN A 504 -6.04 19.18 -54.54
N GLY A 505 -5.44 20.08 -53.76
CA GLY A 505 -4.51 21.09 -54.26
C GLY A 505 -3.21 20.49 -54.83
N MET A 506 -2.74 19.38 -54.27
CA MET A 506 -1.59 18.64 -54.82
C MET A 506 -1.95 17.91 -56.11
N SER A 507 -3.17 17.38 -56.23
CA SER A 507 -3.68 16.81 -57.47
C SER A 507 -3.82 17.87 -58.57
N GLU A 508 -4.34 19.05 -58.25
CA GLU A 508 -4.38 20.19 -59.18
C GLU A 508 -2.98 20.67 -59.57
N LEU A 509 -2.05 20.73 -58.61
CA LEU A 509 -0.65 21.08 -58.88
C LEU A 509 0.02 20.05 -59.79
N LYS A 510 -0.24 18.76 -59.56
CA LYS A 510 0.26 17.64 -60.38
C LYS A 510 -0.29 17.71 -61.80
N GLU A 511 -1.60 17.91 -61.96
CA GLU A 511 -2.24 18.06 -63.28
C GLU A 511 -1.75 19.32 -64.01
N GLY A 512 -1.70 20.47 -63.33
CA GLY A 512 -1.23 21.73 -63.92
C GLY A 512 0.25 21.72 -64.27
N SER A 513 1.10 21.12 -63.44
CA SER A 513 2.54 20.94 -63.73
C SER A 513 2.76 19.96 -64.88
N GLY A 514 1.95 18.90 -64.97
CA GLY A 514 1.96 17.97 -66.10
C GLY A 514 1.51 18.61 -67.42
N GLU A 515 0.46 19.43 -67.41
CA GLU A 515 0.01 20.18 -68.58
C GLU A 515 1.04 21.23 -69.03
N LEU A 516 1.64 21.94 -68.07
CA LEU A 516 2.72 22.90 -68.31
C LEU A 516 3.96 22.23 -68.93
N ALA A 517 4.39 21.10 -68.37
CA ALA A 517 5.49 20.30 -68.90
C ALA A 517 5.21 19.80 -70.33
N GLY A 518 3.98 19.33 -70.59
CA GLY A 518 3.55 18.89 -71.92
C GLY A 518 3.61 20.01 -72.96
N LYS A 519 3.06 21.20 -72.65
CA LYS A 519 3.03 22.35 -73.57
C LYS A 519 4.39 23.02 -73.78
N LEU A 520 5.25 23.03 -72.76
CA LEU A 520 6.62 23.56 -72.86
C LEU A 520 7.53 22.64 -73.67
N ASN A 521 7.42 21.32 -73.49
CA ASN A 521 8.17 20.34 -74.29
C ASN A 521 7.72 20.30 -75.77
N GLU A 522 6.42 20.52 -76.06
CA GLU A 522 5.93 20.69 -77.43
C GLU A 522 6.49 21.95 -78.13
N ALA A 523 6.77 23.02 -77.36
CA ALA A 523 7.39 24.25 -77.85
C ALA A 523 8.91 24.12 -78.01
N ALA A 524 9.58 23.32 -77.16
CA ALA A 524 11.02 23.08 -77.21
C ALA A 524 11.46 22.21 -78.40
N GLY A 525 10.59 21.32 -78.90
CA GLY A 525 10.87 20.42 -80.03
C GLY A 525 11.12 21.09 -81.41
N LYS A 526 11.11 22.43 -81.52
CA LYS A 526 11.36 23.15 -82.79
C LYS A 526 12.65 23.94 -82.85
N THR A 527 13.52 23.94 -81.84
CA THR A 527 14.76 24.72 -81.93
C THR A 527 15.89 24.10 -81.12
N GLY A 528 16.93 23.68 -81.84
CA GLY A 528 18.33 23.80 -81.39
C GLY A 528 18.97 22.56 -80.80
N ASP A 529 19.56 21.73 -81.68
CA ASP A 529 20.62 20.77 -81.34
C ASP A 529 21.82 21.46 -80.68
N ILE A 530 22.21 21.04 -79.46
CA ILE A 530 23.61 20.99 -79.01
C ILE A 530 23.81 19.74 -78.15
N LYS A 531 24.91 19.03 -78.38
CA LYS A 531 25.31 17.81 -77.66
C LYS A 531 25.92 18.16 -76.30
N THR A 532 25.28 17.71 -75.22
CA THR A 532 25.87 17.55 -73.89
C THR A 532 26.04 16.07 -73.58
N THR A 533 27.19 15.68 -73.01
CA THR A 533 27.47 14.34 -72.52
C THR A 533 27.25 14.28 -71.00
N ASP A 534 26.70 13.16 -70.50
CA ASP A 534 26.30 12.96 -69.09
C ASP A 534 27.42 13.24 -68.05
N GLU A 535 28.70 13.16 -68.44
CA GLU A 535 29.86 13.42 -67.58
C GLU A 535 29.97 14.90 -67.15
N THR A 536 29.64 15.84 -68.04
CA THR A 536 29.68 17.28 -67.74
C THR A 536 28.56 17.72 -66.79
N VAL A 537 27.37 17.11 -66.89
CA VAL A 537 26.24 17.37 -65.98
C VAL A 537 26.51 16.83 -64.58
N SER A 538 27.14 15.65 -64.47
CA SER A 538 27.52 15.09 -63.17
C SER A 538 28.58 15.94 -62.45
N MET A 539 29.49 16.56 -63.19
CA MET A 539 30.53 17.43 -62.62
C MET A 539 29.95 18.75 -62.07
N PHE A 540 28.91 19.31 -62.69
CA PHE A 540 28.20 20.50 -62.17
C PHE A 540 27.38 20.22 -60.90
N ALA A 541 26.84 19.01 -60.75
CA ALA A 541 26.03 18.62 -59.58
C ALA A 541 26.88 18.28 -58.33
N GLY A 542 28.18 18.01 -58.50
CA GLY A 542 29.08 17.64 -57.40
C GLY A 542 30.55 17.80 -57.78
N PRO A 543 31.07 19.04 -57.89
CA PRO A 543 32.44 19.31 -58.34
C PRO A 543 33.52 18.86 -57.34
N VAL A 544 33.12 18.63 -56.08
CA VAL A 544 33.95 18.05 -55.03
C VAL A 544 33.36 16.71 -54.61
N GLN A 545 34.16 15.66 -54.67
CA GLN A 545 33.79 14.33 -54.18
C GLN A 545 34.58 14.01 -52.93
N VAL A 546 33.95 13.29 -51.99
CA VAL A 546 34.66 12.70 -50.86
C VAL A 546 34.98 11.27 -51.22
N GLU A 547 36.26 10.95 -51.26
CA GLU A 547 36.73 9.56 -51.34
C GLU A 547 36.94 9.05 -49.91
N GLU A 548 36.14 8.06 -49.51
CA GLU A 548 36.18 7.49 -48.17
C GLU A 548 37.08 6.24 -48.16
N HIS A 549 38.25 6.32 -47.51
CA HIS A 549 39.09 5.16 -47.24
C HIS A 549 39.00 4.78 -45.77
N LYS A 550 38.17 3.78 -45.47
CA LYS A 550 37.99 3.30 -44.10
C LYS A 550 39.23 2.61 -43.60
N VAL A 551 39.81 3.13 -42.53
CA VAL A 551 40.91 2.49 -41.81
C VAL A 551 40.32 1.53 -40.80
N ASN A 552 40.73 0.26 -40.85
CA ASN A 552 40.22 -0.83 -39.99
C ASN A 552 38.68 -0.96 -40.09
N GLU A 553 38.17 -1.23 -41.29
CA GLU A 553 36.73 -1.26 -41.57
C GLU A 553 35.92 -2.14 -40.61
N VAL A 554 34.78 -1.61 -40.17
CA VAL A 554 33.82 -2.28 -39.31
C VAL A 554 32.48 -2.37 -40.06
N PRO A 555 32.03 -3.58 -40.44
CA PRO A 555 30.96 -3.75 -41.44
C PRO A 555 29.57 -3.31 -40.97
N ASN A 556 29.34 -3.24 -39.65
CA ASN A 556 28.05 -2.87 -39.09
C ASN A 556 28.15 -2.41 -37.62
N TYR A 557 27.08 -1.75 -37.17
CA TYR A 557 26.90 -1.34 -35.77
C TYR A 557 27.15 -2.47 -34.77
N GLY A 558 26.67 -3.69 -35.06
CA GLY A 558 26.85 -4.84 -34.16
C GLY A 558 28.32 -5.17 -33.92
N THR A 559 29.14 -5.11 -34.97
CA THR A 559 30.59 -5.35 -34.92
C THR A 559 31.30 -4.24 -34.15
N GLY A 560 30.94 -2.97 -34.41
CA GLY A 560 31.54 -1.81 -33.73
C GLY A 560 31.27 -1.77 -32.22
N PHE A 561 30.10 -2.22 -31.77
CA PHE A 561 29.74 -2.27 -30.34
C PHE A 561 30.03 -3.62 -29.66
N ALA A 562 30.43 -4.66 -30.41
CA ALA A 562 30.75 -5.99 -29.86
C ALA A 562 31.81 -5.95 -28.74
N PRO A 563 32.95 -5.22 -28.85
CA PRO A 563 33.93 -5.08 -27.76
C PRO A 563 33.32 -4.68 -26.42
N TYR A 564 32.38 -3.73 -26.46
CA TYR A 564 31.72 -3.17 -25.28
C TYR A 564 30.72 -4.16 -24.67
N PHE A 565 29.81 -4.70 -25.48
CA PHE A 565 28.78 -5.62 -24.99
C PHE A 565 29.34 -6.97 -24.55
N LEU A 566 30.39 -7.46 -25.20
CA LEU A 566 31.05 -8.71 -24.81
C LEU A 566 31.75 -8.55 -23.45
N SER A 567 32.47 -7.44 -23.26
CA SER A 567 33.08 -7.10 -21.97
C SER A 567 32.03 -6.96 -20.87
N LEU A 568 30.93 -6.27 -21.14
CA LEU A 568 29.80 -6.11 -20.22
C LEU A 568 29.19 -7.46 -19.84
N GLY A 569 28.91 -8.31 -20.82
CA GLY A 569 28.30 -9.62 -20.62
C GLY A 569 29.14 -10.53 -19.72
N LEU A 570 30.47 -10.57 -19.94
CA LEU A 570 31.38 -11.34 -19.11
C LEU A 570 31.47 -10.80 -17.66
N PHE A 571 31.46 -9.47 -17.49
CA PHE A 571 31.49 -8.87 -16.16
C PHE A 571 30.20 -9.17 -15.38
N VAL A 572 29.05 -9.05 -16.04
CA VAL A 572 27.75 -9.42 -15.44
C VAL A 572 27.69 -10.92 -15.14
N GLY A 573 28.21 -11.77 -16.03
CA GLY A 573 28.34 -13.21 -15.80
C GLY A 573 29.18 -13.54 -14.57
N ALA A 574 30.29 -12.82 -14.34
CA ALA A 574 31.09 -12.92 -13.13
C ALA A 574 30.30 -12.53 -11.88
N LEU A 575 29.53 -11.43 -11.93
CA LEU A 575 28.67 -10.99 -10.83
C LEU A 575 27.58 -12.02 -10.49
N ILE A 576 26.87 -12.56 -11.50
CA ILE A 576 25.82 -13.57 -11.29
C ILE A 576 26.41 -14.87 -10.71
N THR A 577 27.62 -15.24 -11.11
CA THR A 577 28.34 -16.42 -10.57
C THR A 577 28.48 -16.33 -9.05
N THR A 578 28.64 -15.12 -8.49
CA THR A 578 28.71 -14.93 -7.03
C THR A 578 27.42 -15.23 -6.29
N ILE A 579 26.28 -15.19 -6.96
CA ILE A 579 24.95 -15.49 -6.39
C ILE A 579 24.75 -17.00 -6.33
N ILE A 580 25.20 -17.71 -7.37
CA ILE A 580 25.01 -19.15 -7.53
C ILE A 580 26.02 -19.93 -6.69
N LEU A 581 27.30 -19.55 -6.72
CA LEU A 581 28.36 -20.25 -6.02
C LEU A 581 28.60 -19.64 -4.63
N PRO A 582 28.57 -20.43 -3.54
CA PRO A 582 28.87 -19.93 -2.20
C PRO A 582 30.35 -19.54 -2.10
N ILE A 583 30.64 -18.26 -1.85
CA ILE A 583 32.00 -17.74 -1.99
C ILE A 583 32.90 -18.06 -0.79
N ARG A 584 32.39 -17.97 0.43
CA ARG A 584 33.19 -18.13 1.66
C ARG A 584 33.19 -19.54 2.24
N ASN A 585 32.07 -20.24 2.07
CA ASN A 585 31.84 -21.54 2.72
C ASN A 585 32.31 -22.68 1.81
N SER A 586 32.70 -23.81 2.40
CA SER A 586 33.02 -25.06 1.68
C SER A 586 32.03 -26.13 2.09
N SER A 587 31.65 -27.00 1.16
CA SER A 587 30.84 -28.19 1.46
C SER A 587 31.66 -29.31 2.11
N VAL A 588 33.00 -29.18 2.15
CA VAL A 588 33.91 -30.11 2.82
C VAL A 588 34.20 -29.59 4.24
N PRO A 589 33.78 -30.30 5.29
CA PRO A 589 34.09 -29.95 6.68
C PRO A 589 35.60 -29.86 6.91
N ASN A 590 36.06 -28.88 7.72
CA ASN A 590 37.47 -28.68 8.10
C ASN A 590 38.48 -28.45 6.96
N ALA A 591 38.03 -28.03 5.76
CA ALA A 591 38.94 -27.67 4.68
C ALA A 591 39.89 -26.50 5.07
N SER A 592 41.19 -26.67 4.83
CA SER A 592 42.21 -25.65 5.10
C SER A 592 41.95 -24.36 4.31
N GLY A 593 42.51 -23.23 4.77
CA GLY A 593 42.43 -21.94 4.05
C GLY A 593 42.89 -22.07 2.60
N TRP A 594 44.03 -22.73 2.38
CA TRP A 594 44.57 -23.00 1.05
C TRP A 594 43.62 -23.83 0.17
N ASN A 595 43.06 -24.93 0.70
CA ASN A 595 42.17 -25.78 -0.08
C ASN A 595 40.85 -25.06 -0.45
N ARG A 596 40.34 -24.19 0.44
CA ARG A 596 39.19 -23.35 0.14
C ARG A 596 39.50 -22.32 -0.94
N PHE A 597 40.65 -21.67 -0.86
CA PHE A 597 41.12 -20.75 -1.89
C PHE A 597 41.22 -21.45 -3.25
N VAL A 598 41.95 -22.57 -3.33
CA VAL A 598 42.12 -23.34 -4.58
C VAL A 598 40.78 -23.79 -5.14
N SER A 599 39.89 -24.32 -4.30
CA SER A 599 38.55 -24.74 -4.73
C SER A 599 37.77 -23.58 -5.34
N ARG A 600 37.77 -22.40 -4.71
CA ARG A 600 37.02 -21.24 -5.19
C ARG A 600 37.65 -20.60 -6.41
N ALA A 601 38.98 -20.46 -6.44
CA ALA A 601 39.73 -20.02 -7.61
C ALA A 601 39.44 -20.91 -8.82
N LEU A 602 39.48 -22.24 -8.67
CA LEU A 602 39.15 -23.18 -9.75
C LEU A 602 37.68 -23.15 -10.14
N SER A 603 36.75 -22.97 -9.19
CA SER A 603 35.32 -22.86 -9.49
C SER A 603 35.02 -21.62 -10.34
N PHE A 604 35.60 -20.47 -9.96
CA PHE A 604 35.45 -19.22 -10.70
C PHE A 604 36.19 -19.27 -12.03
N ALA A 605 37.39 -19.87 -12.09
CA ALA A 605 38.09 -20.09 -13.34
C ALA A 605 37.33 -21.01 -14.30
N GLY A 606 36.69 -22.08 -13.78
CA GLY A 606 35.87 -23.00 -14.55
C GLY A 606 34.59 -22.33 -15.09
N MET A 607 33.87 -21.58 -14.24
CA MET A 607 32.74 -20.76 -14.68
C MET A 607 33.16 -19.70 -15.70
N GLY A 608 34.34 -19.11 -15.50
CA GLY A 608 34.96 -18.15 -16.41
C GLY A 608 35.23 -18.75 -17.77
N LEU A 609 35.81 -19.97 -17.81
CA LEU A 609 36.08 -20.72 -19.04
C LEU A 609 34.80 -21.04 -19.81
N ILE A 610 33.79 -21.57 -19.12
CA ILE A 610 32.52 -21.97 -19.74
C ILE A 610 31.82 -20.75 -20.33
N GLN A 611 31.72 -19.65 -19.57
CA GLN A 611 31.02 -18.47 -20.09
C GLN A 611 31.79 -17.78 -21.22
N SER A 612 33.12 -17.74 -21.17
CA SER A 612 33.90 -17.17 -22.27
C SER A 612 33.77 -17.99 -23.54
N LEU A 613 33.75 -19.33 -23.42
CA LEU A 613 33.56 -20.21 -24.56
C LEU A 613 32.17 -20.02 -25.17
N LEU A 614 31.12 -20.03 -24.34
CA LEU A 614 29.74 -19.82 -24.80
C LEU A 614 29.56 -18.45 -25.43
N ALA A 615 30.06 -17.39 -24.80
CA ALA A 615 30.01 -16.05 -25.34
C ALA A 615 30.72 -16.00 -26.70
N ALA A 616 31.96 -16.50 -26.81
CA ALA A 616 32.70 -16.50 -28.06
C ALA A 616 32.01 -17.31 -29.17
N VAL A 617 31.44 -18.48 -28.87
CA VAL A 617 30.67 -19.29 -29.84
C VAL A 617 29.43 -18.55 -30.32
N VAL A 618 28.67 -17.93 -29.42
CA VAL A 618 27.46 -17.17 -29.78
C VAL A 618 27.84 -15.95 -30.64
N MET A 619 28.94 -15.25 -30.31
CA MET A 619 29.40 -14.12 -31.12
C MET A 619 29.83 -14.57 -32.53
N LEU A 620 30.69 -15.59 -32.64
CA LEU A 620 31.25 -16.03 -33.93
C LEU A 620 30.25 -16.76 -34.82
N TYR A 621 29.38 -17.60 -34.25
CA TYR A 621 28.48 -18.46 -35.04
C TYR A 621 27.01 -18.06 -34.95
N GLY A 622 26.57 -17.54 -33.80
CA GLY A 622 25.20 -17.07 -33.62
C GLY A 622 24.95 -15.71 -34.27
N LEU A 623 25.84 -14.76 -34.00
CA LEU A 623 25.78 -13.40 -34.56
C LEU A 623 26.65 -13.22 -35.80
N LYS A 624 27.42 -14.25 -36.19
CA LYS A 624 28.34 -14.21 -37.34
C LYS A 624 29.33 -13.03 -37.27
N LEU A 625 29.87 -12.78 -36.07
CA LEU A 625 30.88 -11.76 -35.86
C LEU A 625 32.18 -12.15 -36.57
N GLU A 626 32.64 -11.31 -37.48
CA GLU A 626 33.95 -11.44 -38.11
C GLU A 626 35.04 -10.90 -37.17
N VAL A 627 36.14 -11.64 -37.05
CA VAL A 627 37.28 -11.29 -36.20
C VAL A 627 38.58 -11.56 -36.95
N GLN A 628 39.62 -10.80 -36.65
CA GLN A 628 40.93 -10.91 -37.32
C GLN A 628 41.63 -12.24 -37.01
N SER A 629 41.40 -12.80 -35.82
CA SER A 629 41.96 -14.09 -35.43
C SER A 629 41.05 -14.82 -34.45
N VAL A 630 40.40 -15.89 -34.93
CA VAL A 630 39.50 -16.72 -34.11
C VAL A 630 40.21 -17.31 -32.89
N PRO A 631 41.43 -17.89 -32.98
CA PRO A 631 42.11 -18.43 -31.80
C PRO A 631 42.44 -17.36 -30.75
N LEU A 632 42.92 -16.19 -31.18
CA LEU A 632 43.25 -15.10 -30.26
C LEU A 632 42.00 -14.50 -29.64
N PHE A 633 40.87 -14.47 -30.36
CA PHE A 633 39.59 -14.06 -29.82
C PHE A 633 39.10 -14.95 -28.67
N TYR A 634 39.17 -16.28 -28.83
CA TYR A 634 38.86 -17.21 -27.74
C TYR A 634 39.79 -17.00 -26.54
N LEU A 635 41.10 -16.89 -26.79
CA LEU A 635 42.10 -16.70 -25.74
C LEU A 635 41.88 -15.40 -24.97
N PHE A 636 41.71 -14.29 -25.68
CA PHE A 636 41.50 -12.97 -25.10
C PHE A 636 40.18 -12.91 -24.32
N THR A 637 39.11 -13.54 -24.84
CA THR A 637 37.83 -13.65 -24.14
C THR A 637 37.95 -14.43 -22.84
N PHE A 638 38.75 -15.50 -22.84
CA PHE A 638 39.03 -16.26 -21.63
C PHE A 638 39.83 -15.45 -20.60
N ILE A 639 40.89 -14.76 -21.02
CA ILE A 639 41.69 -13.88 -20.15
C ILE A 639 40.83 -12.78 -19.53
N THR A 640 39.98 -12.14 -20.34
CA THR A 640 39.03 -11.11 -19.90
C THR A 640 38.06 -11.67 -18.86
N SER A 641 37.44 -12.82 -19.16
CA SER A 641 36.52 -13.51 -18.25
C SER A 641 37.19 -13.86 -16.91
N LEU A 642 38.41 -14.40 -16.93
CA LEU A 642 39.17 -14.71 -15.72
C LEU A 642 39.49 -13.47 -14.89
N SER A 643 39.91 -12.38 -15.55
CA SER A 643 40.22 -11.12 -14.87
C SER A 643 38.99 -10.58 -14.13
N PHE A 644 37.83 -10.54 -14.81
CA PHE A 644 36.57 -10.11 -14.20
C PHE A 644 36.12 -11.07 -13.10
N MET A 645 36.24 -12.39 -13.31
CA MET A 645 35.94 -13.39 -12.30
C MET A 645 36.71 -13.15 -11.00
N PHE A 646 38.02 -12.96 -11.08
CA PHE A 646 38.85 -12.79 -9.89
C PHE A 646 38.65 -11.43 -9.22
N LEU A 647 38.44 -10.35 -9.99
CA LEU A 647 38.06 -9.04 -9.45
C LEU A 647 36.77 -9.16 -8.63
N VAL A 648 35.72 -9.69 -9.25
CA VAL A 648 34.40 -9.82 -8.63
C VAL A 648 34.45 -10.77 -7.44
N GLN A 649 35.13 -11.90 -7.58
CA GLN A 649 35.36 -12.85 -6.49
C GLN A 649 36.04 -12.18 -5.30
N MET A 650 37.07 -11.36 -5.53
CA MET A 650 37.81 -10.69 -4.45
C MET A 650 36.89 -9.80 -3.62
N PHE A 651 36.17 -8.86 -4.24
CA PHE A 651 35.30 -7.93 -3.52
C PHE A 651 34.20 -8.66 -2.74
N VAL A 652 33.57 -9.66 -3.34
CA VAL A 652 32.50 -10.41 -2.68
C VAL A 652 33.06 -11.37 -1.62
N THR A 653 34.27 -11.89 -1.78
CA THR A 653 34.93 -12.69 -0.74
C THR A 653 35.20 -11.84 0.50
N TRP A 654 35.74 -10.63 0.34
CA TRP A 654 36.07 -9.75 1.46
C TRP A 654 34.85 -9.09 2.12
N LEU A 655 33.85 -8.72 1.33
CA LEU A 655 32.74 -7.88 1.80
C LEU A 655 31.36 -8.54 1.75
N ASP A 656 31.21 -9.74 1.17
CA ASP A 656 29.93 -10.45 0.99
C ASP A 656 28.88 -9.62 0.25
N GLN A 657 27.68 -9.44 0.81
CA GLN A 657 26.60 -8.66 0.18
C GLN A 657 27.02 -7.21 -0.17
N PRO A 658 27.66 -6.43 0.74
CA PRO A 658 28.28 -5.15 0.37
C PRO A 658 29.28 -5.23 -0.79
N GLY A 659 30.03 -6.34 -0.91
CA GLY A 659 30.99 -6.53 -2.00
C GLY A 659 30.33 -6.58 -3.36
N ARG A 660 29.15 -7.22 -3.46
CA ARG A 660 28.36 -7.25 -4.71
C ARG A 660 27.91 -5.84 -5.09
N PHE A 661 27.53 -5.02 -4.11
CA PHE A 661 27.18 -3.63 -4.35
C PHE A 661 28.37 -2.82 -4.88
N VAL A 662 29.56 -2.97 -4.29
CA VAL A 662 30.78 -2.31 -4.78
C VAL A 662 31.08 -2.70 -6.22
N VAL A 663 30.93 -3.99 -6.56
CA VAL A 663 31.11 -4.47 -7.95
C VAL A 663 30.10 -3.84 -8.92
N ILE A 664 28.84 -3.66 -8.50
CA ILE A 664 27.84 -2.96 -9.32
C ILE A 664 28.23 -1.49 -9.53
N VAL A 665 28.72 -0.81 -8.50
CA VAL A 665 29.21 0.57 -8.62
C VAL A 665 30.40 0.65 -9.57
N ILE A 666 31.37 -0.27 -9.45
CA ILE A 666 32.50 -0.38 -10.39
C ILE A 666 31.98 -0.60 -11.83
N LEU A 667 30.98 -1.46 -12.02
CA LEU A 667 30.36 -1.68 -13.31
C LEU A 667 29.74 -0.39 -13.88
N ILE A 668 29.02 0.39 -13.08
CA ILE A 668 28.43 1.67 -13.52
C ILE A 668 29.51 2.65 -14.00
N PHE A 669 30.62 2.76 -13.27
CA PHE A 669 31.75 3.57 -13.71
C PHE A 669 32.36 3.04 -15.01
N GLN A 670 32.51 1.72 -15.15
CA GLN A 670 33.04 1.11 -16.37
C GLN A 670 32.18 1.40 -17.61
N LEU A 671 30.86 1.32 -17.49
CA LEU A 671 29.93 1.53 -18.62
C LEU A 671 30.11 2.91 -19.27
N THR A 672 30.42 3.93 -18.47
CA THR A 672 30.55 5.32 -18.94
C THR A 672 31.98 5.71 -19.29
N THR A 673 32.99 5.00 -18.75
CA THR A 673 34.39 5.40 -18.88
C THR A 673 35.23 4.49 -19.76
N SER A 674 34.75 3.33 -20.21
CA SER A 674 35.55 2.36 -20.97
C SER A 674 35.80 2.71 -22.45
N ALA A 675 35.35 3.89 -22.92
CA ALA A 675 35.44 4.33 -24.32
C ALA A 675 34.90 3.31 -25.37
N GLY A 676 33.91 2.51 -24.96
CA GLY A 676 33.32 1.46 -25.78
C GLY A 676 32.16 1.91 -26.66
N THR A 677 31.51 3.02 -26.29
CA THR A 677 30.38 3.60 -27.03
C THR A 677 30.77 4.94 -27.64
N PHE A 678 31.16 5.90 -26.80
CA PHE A 678 31.67 7.21 -27.21
C PHE A 678 33.20 7.28 -27.05
N PRO A 679 33.87 8.11 -27.86
CA PRO A 679 35.25 8.55 -27.62
C PRO A 679 35.48 9.01 -26.18
N LEU A 680 36.67 8.76 -25.65
CA LEU A 680 37.05 9.17 -24.29
C LEU A 680 37.04 10.69 -24.12
N GLU A 681 37.23 11.44 -25.20
CA GLU A 681 37.34 12.90 -25.21
C GLU A 681 35.99 13.57 -24.96
N LEU A 682 34.90 12.91 -25.35
CA LEU A 682 33.54 13.44 -25.28
C LEU A 682 32.90 13.29 -23.89
N ILE A 683 33.47 12.47 -23.00
CA ILE A 683 32.95 12.33 -21.62
C ILE A 683 33.50 13.43 -20.69
N PRO A 684 32.81 13.78 -19.58
CA PRO A 684 33.29 14.79 -18.64
C PRO A 684 34.69 14.50 -18.06
N ASN A 685 35.53 15.52 -17.92
CA ASN A 685 36.94 15.39 -17.51
C ASN A 685 37.15 14.62 -16.19
N TRP A 686 36.27 14.77 -15.21
CA TRP A 686 36.37 14.05 -13.93
C TRP A 686 36.18 12.53 -14.10
N MET A 687 35.42 12.10 -15.11
CA MET A 687 35.21 10.68 -15.42
C MET A 687 36.39 10.07 -16.18
N LYS A 688 37.10 10.86 -17.02
CA LYS A 688 38.29 10.42 -17.77
C LYS A 688 39.37 9.85 -16.84
N ALA A 689 39.52 10.41 -15.64
CA ALA A 689 40.48 9.95 -14.64
C ALA A 689 40.24 8.49 -14.16
N LEU A 690 39.02 7.96 -14.32
CA LEU A 690 38.67 6.60 -13.91
C LEU A 690 38.96 5.55 -14.99
N ASN A 691 39.06 5.94 -16.26
CA ASN A 691 39.31 5.05 -17.40
C ASN A 691 40.50 4.09 -17.18
N PRO A 692 41.72 4.54 -16.81
CA PRO A 692 42.86 3.62 -16.67
C PRO A 692 42.79 2.71 -15.44
N LEU A 693 41.92 3.02 -14.47
CA LEU A 693 41.81 2.25 -13.21
C LEU A 693 40.91 1.03 -13.33
N LEU A 694 40.19 0.89 -14.45
CA LEU A 694 39.13 -0.07 -14.60
C LEU A 694 39.47 -1.10 -15.68
N PRO A 695 39.30 -2.41 -15.41
CA PRO A 695 39.72 -3.45 -16.35
C PRO A 695 38.90 -3.46 -17.64
N MET A 696 37.64 -2.99 -17.63
CA MET A 696 36.81 -2.96 -18.85
C MET A 696 37.38 -2.03 -19.94
N THR A 697 38.20 -1.03 -19.57
CA THR A 697 38.93 -0.20 -20.52
C THR A 697 39.87 -1.04 -21.39
N TYR A 698 40.61 -1.95 -20.77
CA TYR A 698 41.58 -2.80 -21.44
C TYR A 698 40.91 -3.96 -22.18
N SER A 699 39.78 -4.48 -21.67
CA SER A 699 39.03 -5.48 -22.41
C SER A 699 38.41 -4.89 -23.67
N VAL A 700 37.80 -3.70 -23.60
CA VAL A 700 37.25 -3.01 -24.78
C VAL A 700 38.36 -2.72 -25.79
N LYS A 701 39.51 -2.18 -25.35
CA LYS A 701 40.65 -1.91 -26.22
C LYS A 701 41.16 -3.19 -26.91
N GLY A 702 41.47 -4.24 -26.14
CA GLY A 702 41.98 -5.47 -26.74
C GLY A 702 40.95 -6.22 -27.60
N TYR A 703 39.65 -6.07 -27.32
CA TYR A 703 38.62 -6.58 -28.21
C TYR A 703 38.54 -5.79 -29.52
N LYS A 704 38.67 -4.46 -29.50
CA LYS A 704 38.81 -3.67 -30.75
C LYS A 704 40.03 -4.14 -31.55
N ASP A 705 41.11 -4.48 -30.87
CA ASP A 705 42.31 -5.00 -31.53
C ASP A 705 42.10 -6.36 -32.20
N VAL A 706 41.39 -7.29 -31.57
CA VAL A 706 41.18 -8.64 -32.10
C VAL A 706 40.01 -8.71 -33.09
N ILE A 707 39.00 -7.88 -32.92
CA ILE A 707 37.81 -7.86 -33.78
C ILE A 707 38.07 -6.99 -35.01
N SER A 708 38.65 -5.80 -34.83
CA SER A 708 38.68 -4.76 -35.87
C SER A 708 40.10 -4.46 -36.37
N THR A 709 41.01 -3.96 -35.52
CA THR A 709 42.28 -3.36 -36.00
C THR A 709 43.38 -4.35 -36.38
N GLY A 710 43.32 -5.59 -35.86
CA GLY A 710 44.37 -6.59 -36.07
C GLY A 710 45.68 -6.29 -35.32
N SER A 711 45.70 -5.29 -34.43
CA SER A 711 46.87 -4.92 -33.63
C SER A 711 47.11 -5.92 -32.49
N PHE A 712 47.74 -7.06 -32.80
CA PHE A 712 47.97 -8.10 -31.80
C PHE A 712 48.93 -7.68 -30.68
N ASP A 713 49.84 -6.74 -30.94
CA ASP A 713 50.70 -6.16 -29.90
C ASP A 713 49.88 -5.36 -28.88
N GLY A 714 48.91 -4.55 -29.36
CA GLY A 714 47.95 -3.83 -28.52
C GLY A 714 47.05 -4.77 -27.70
N MET A 715 46.60 -5.86 -28.33
CA MET A 715 45.85 -6.92 -27.65
C MET A 715 46.70 -7.57 -26.55
N TRP A 716 47.95 -7.95 -26.82
CA TRP A 716 48.81 -8.59 -25.82
C TRP A 716 49.14 -7.67 -24.65
N SER A 717 49.34 -6.38 -24.92
CA SER A 717 49.47 -5.36 -23.87
C SER A 717 48.23 -5.32 -22.98
N SER A 718 47.05 -5.25 -23.59
CA SER A 718 45.76 -5.25 -22.87
C SER A 718 45.53 -6.56 -22.10
N ALA A 719 45.88 -7.71 -22.70
CA ALA A 719 45.79 -9.02 -22.08
C ALA A 719 46.72 -9.15 -20.87
N GLY A 720 47.94 -8.60 -20.97
CA GLY A 720 48.91 -8.54 -19.86
C GLY A 720 48.39 -7.70 -18.70
N ILE A 721 47.80 -6.54 -18.97
CA ILE A 721 47.19 -5.68 -17.93
C ILE A 721 45.99 -6.39 -17.28
N LEU A 722 45.11 -7.00 -18.07
CA LEU A 722 43.97 -7.77 -17.56
C LEU A 722 44.41 -8.97 -16.71
N ALA A 723 45.44 -9.70 -17.16
CA ALA A 723 46.03 -10.79 -16.39
C ALA A 723 46.65 -10.27 -15.09
N GLY A 724 47.31 -9.11 -15.12
CA GLY A 724 47.82 -8.41 -13.93
C GLY A 724 46.72 -8.11 -12.92
N PHE A 725 45.62 -7.50 -13.35
CA PHE A 725 44.43 -7.30 -12.51
C PHE A 725 43.94 -8.62 -11.91
N GLY A 726 43.75 -9.65 -12.75
CA GLY A 726 43.28 -10.96 -12.32
C GLY A 726 44.19 -11.59 -11.26
N LEU A 727 45.51 -11.57 -11.46
CA LEU A 727 46.49 -12.12 -10.53
C LEU A 727 46.54 -11.34 -9.21
N VAL A 728 46.48 -10.02 -9.25
CA VAL A 728 46.43 -9.18 -8.04
C VAL A 728 45.17 -9.49 -7.23
N PHE A 729 44.00 -9.52 -7.86
CA PHE A 729 42.75 -9.82 -7.16
C PHE A 729 42.67 -11.27 -6.68
N LEU A 730 43.25 -12.21 -7.43
CA LEU A 730 43.38 -13.59 -6.99
C LEU A 730 44.31 -13.71 -5.76
N ALA A 731 45.43 -13.00 -5.74
CA ALA A 731 46.34 -12.95 -4.59
C ALA A 731 45.66 -12.35 -3.35
N LEU A 732 44.92 -11.25 -3.51
CA LEU A 732 44.11 -10.65 -2.43
C LEU A 732 43.03 -11.61 -1.91
N THR A 733 42.46 -12.44 -2.79
CA THR A 733 41.54 -13.51 -2.42
C THR A 733 42.26 -14.63 -1.64
N ALA A 734 43.48 -15.00 -2.04
CA ALA A 734 44.31 -15.96 -1.31
C ALA A 734 44.62 -15.46 0.10
N VAL A 735 45.01 -14.19 0.24
CA VAL A 735 45.28 -13.54 1.53
C VAL A 735 44.09 -13.66 2.46
N TYR A 736 42.87 -13.42 1.98
CA TYR A 736 41.66 -13.60 2.78
C TYR A 736 41.54 -15.02 3.34
N PHE A 737 41.65 -16.04 2.49
CA PHE A 737 41.47 -17.43 2.93
C PHE A 737 42.60 -17.94 3.81
N LEU A 738 43.82 -17.42 3.63
CA LEU A 738 44.99 -17.77 4.44
C LEU A 738 44.98 -17.10 5.82
N THR A 739 44.44 -15.89 5.93
CA THR A 739 44.40 -15.12 7.18
C THR A 739 43.12 -15.35 8.00
N THR A 740 42.01 -15.68 7.35
CA THR A 740 40.71 -15.80 8.02
C THR A 740 40.49 -17.22 8.55
N LYS A 741 40.73 -17.42 9.86
CA LYS A 741 40.40 -18.67 10.55
C LYS A 741 38.89 -18.89 10.56
N ASN A 742 38.47 -20.14 10.29
CA ASN A 742 37.07 -20.55 10.22
C ASN A 742 36.40 -20.37 11.60
N LYS A 743 35.80 -19.21 11.87
CA LYS A 743 34.95 -18.99 13.06
C LYS A 743 33.60 -19.65 12.83
N LYS A 744 33.54 -20.98 12.96
CA LYS A 744 32.35 -21.77 13.30
C LYS A 744 32.75 -23.22 13.62
N SER A 745 33.19 -23.40 14.86
CA SER A 745 33.18 -24.69 15.56
C SER A 745 33.12 -24.41 17.08
N ALA A 746 32.21 -23.53 17.50
CA ALA A 746 32.11 -23.14 18.92
C ALA A 746 30.68 -22.75 19.37
N ASP A 747 29.62 -23.18 18.67
CA ASP A 747 28.25 -22.83 19.10
C ASP A 747 27.19 -23.89 18.72
N VAL A 748 27.58 -25.17 18.68
CA VAL A 748 26.64 -26.30 18.47
C VAL A 748 26.59 -27.25 19.69
N ASP A 749 27.43 -27.07 20.71
CA ASP A 749 27.50 -27.99 21.86
C ASP A 749 26.70 -27.58 23.12
N THR A 750 25.84 -26.55 23.07
CA THR A 750 25.05 -26.11 24.25
C THR A 750 23.53 -26.06 24.03
N ALA A 751 22.98 -26.85 23.11
CA ALA A 751 21.53 -27.02 22.96
C ALA A 751 21.04 -28.47 23.07
N VAL A 752 21.86 -29.35 23.66
CA VAL A 752 21.45 -30.70 24.09
C VAL A 752 21.98 -30.91 25.52
N THR A 753 21.42 -30.17 26.49
CA THR A 753 21.30 -30.49 27.93
C THR A 753 20.82 -29.24 28.69
N ALA A 754 19.51 -28.99 28.66
CA ALA A 754 18.72 -28.36 29.72
C ALA A 754 17.23 -28.43 29.34
#